data_AF-F0YI83-F1
#
_entry.id   AF-F0YI83-F1
#
_cell.length_a   1.000
_cell.length_b   1.000
_cell.length_c   1.000
_cell.angle_alpha   90.00
_cell.angle_beta   90.00
_cell.angle_gamma   90.00
#
_symmetry.space_group_name_H-M   'P 1'
#
loop_
_entity.id
_entity.type
_entity.pdbx_description
1 polymer ?
#
loop_
_entity_poly.entity_id
_entity_poly.type
_entity_poly.pdbx_seq_one_letter_code
_entity_poly.pdbx_strand_id
1 'polypeptide(L)'
;MQPVDPVELNLPDYFDIIKNPMDLGSIKKRMENNCYKSISEFGSDVRLTFDNAISYNGDGSDVCKVAREMKAVFEKLYHAMITSIEAEEEHRKSNGDVCVLCGCEKLLFEPTVYYCNGSCNGQRIRRNSYYYTGGRNQYHWCQQCFNELREKEPLEFADCTLWKKELQKKKNDEMHEEPWVECSQCNRWVHQICALFNGRMNKGTTIYHCPFCFMARRGAKEPHAKPLGAKEIRHTKMSRFLEDRVIKSLDDAYALRSSNGVPHLTASAVYVRQLSNIEKAHQVKPRILQRYADQKYPREFPVRSKCILLFQEMDGVDVILFGMYLYEYGHNCPQPNQRRVYVSYLDSVYYFRPRQYRTLVYHEMLIAYLAHTKERGFHTAHIWACPPCKGDDYIFFCHPEDQKTPKDDRLRSWYITLLEKAKEEGIVTHITNLWDEHFQADYDVNHIPYFEGDYWPGEAENVVKALEDEANERNESKSRKAGSATKSKAKMKGRTQRGLRSDGSIEEENGQDALVARMGKILEPMKDAFIVAYLQPRDFAHVMEGRYEREQKRLLGDDVPKSNAGSPAGQVLNSEVSAECSSPPSDTVGAPVISTNIAEPTVRLDVTHPVSNNEDNQAPTEPTADVNAKPSHGKAFDETEDTDEIIESEFYDTRQQFLNLCQGNHYQFDDLRRAKHTSMMSLYHMHNPDVPKFLVTCSNCNVDINSGYCYTSEKDTEFHLCQDCYQKMHKVFADKFPFRRSVVGSDSQAQLTEEQRRDRHRSIQLHMQLLQHASGCRNQQCPSANCNKMKNLLKHGATCVTRVQGGCAICRRIWALLQIHARQCRRDACMVPKCRQLKEQLRALAQQQAQMDERRRAAMNAAYRREGSKAAV
;
A
#
# COMPACT_ATOMS: atom_id res chain seq x y z
N MET A 1 -33.05 -31.19 19.81
CA MET A 1 -33.07 -31.34 18.33
C MET A 1 -33.50 -30.06 17.62
N GLN A 2 -34.34 -29.23 18.25
CA GLN A 2 -34.60 -27.86 17.83
C GLN A 2 -34.03 -26.87 18.86
N PRO A 3 -33.88 -25.57 18.51
CA PRO A 3 -33.58 -24.54 19.47
C PRO A 3 -34.55 -24.59 20.66
N VAL A 4 -34.04 -24.30 21.86
CA VAL A 4 -34.89 -24.18 23.06
C VAL A 4 -35.80 -22.98 22.88
N ASP A 5 -37.12 -23.21 22.92
CA ASP A 5 -38.13 -22.16 23.03
C ASP A 5 -38.51 -21.99 24.51
N PRO A 6 -38.01 -20.94 25.19
CA PRO A 6 -38.25 -20.79 26.62
C PRO A 6 -39.68 -20.37 26.95
N VAL A 7 -40.45 -19.85 25.98
CA VAL A 7 -41.87 -19.50 26.19
C VAL A 7 -42.70 -20.78 26.16
N GLU A 8 -42.48 -21.64 25.17
CA GLU A 8 -43.16 -22.94 25.06
C GLU A 8 -42.84 -23.85 26.24
N LEU A 9 -41.59 -23.84 26.70
CA LEU A 9 -41.11 -24.69 27.79
C LEU A 9 -41.27 -24.08 29.19
N ASN A 10 -41.81 -22.86 29.29
CA ASN A 10 -41.99 -22.10 30.53
C ASN A 10 -40.68 -21.93 31.35
N LEU A 11 -39.62 -21.52 30.65
CA LEU A 11 -38.25 -21.31 31.15
C LEU A 11 -37.85 -19.82 31.02
N PRO A 12 -38.47 -18.90 31.78
CA PRO A 12 -38.33 -17.45 31.55
C PRO A 12 -36.90 -16.92 31.74
N ASP A 13 -36.08 -17.60 32.53
CA ASP A 13 -34.70 -17.26 32.89
C ASP A 13 -33.64 -17.95 32.00
N TYR A 14 -34.06 -18.72 30.98
CA TYR A 14 -33.14 -19.51 30.16
C TYR A 14 -32.04 -18.66 29.50
N PHE A 15 -32.39 -17.52 28.90
CA PHE A 15 -31.41 -16.63 28.26
C PHE A 15 -30.64 -15.73 29.25
N ASP A 16 -31.08 -15.67 30.51
CA ASP A 16 -30.32 -15.02 31.57
C ASP A 16 -29.15 -15.91 32.01
N ILE A 17 -29.35 -17.23 32.01
CA ILE A 17 -28.32 -18.21 32.38
C ILE A 17 -27.47 -18.61 31.16
N ILE A 18 -28.09 -18.96 30.03
CA ILE A 18 -27.42 -19.46 28.84
C ILE A 18 -27.19 -18.33 27.83
N LYS A 19 -25.94 -17.85 27.76
CA LYS A 19 -25.55 -16.73 26.89
C LYS A 19 -25.33 -17.12 25.42
N ASN A 20 -24.96 -18.37 25.16
CA ASN A 20 -24.70 -18.86 23.80
C ASN A 20 -25.51 -20.14 23.54
N PRO A 21 -26.83 -20.03 23.25
CA PRO A 21 -27.68 -21.19 22.97
C PRO A 21 -27.17 -21.97 21.75
N MET A 22 -27.23 -23.30 21.81
CA MET A 22 -26.88 -24.19 20.70
C MET A 22 -27.72 -25.46 20.74
N ASP A 23 -28.02 -26.03 19.58
CA ASP A 23 -28.77 -27.27 19.44
C ASP A 23 -28.32 -28.07 18.19
N LEU A 24 -28.59 -29.38 18.22
CA LEU A 24 -28.19 -30.31 17.14
C LEU A 24 -28.81 -29.97 15.77
N GLY A 25 -30.00 -29.35 15.72
CA GLY A 25 -30.64 -28.91 14.48
C GLY A 25 -29.92 -27.71 13.87
N SER A 26 -29.56 -26.73 14.69
CA SER A 26 -28.71 -25.60 14.28
C SER A 26 -27.33 -26.06 13.82
N ILE A 27 -26.72 -27.02 14.53
CA ILE A 27 -25.43 -27.62 14.14
C ILE A 27 -25.54 -28.32 12.78
N LYS A 28 -26.59 -29.12 12.57
CA LYS A 28 -26.85 -29.79 11.29
C LYS A 28 -26.97 -28.78 10.15
N LYS A 29 -27.78 -27.72 10.35
CA LYS A 29 -27.94 -26.65 9.35
C LYS A 29 -26.64 -25.93 9.06
N ARG A 30 -25.80 -25.68 10.07
CA ARG A 30 -24.48 -25.08 9.89
C ARG A 30 -23.54 -25.99 9.11
N MET A 31 -23.59 -27.30 9.36
CA MET A 31 -22.80 -28.28 8.61
C MET A 31 -23.25 -28.35 7.13
N GLU A 32 -24.55 -28.43 6.87
CA GLU A 32 -25.12 -28.47 5.51
C GLU A 32 -24.83 -27.19 4.70
N ASN A 33 -24.68 -26.06 5.39
CA ASN A 33 -24.33 -24.78 4.76
C ASN A 33 -22.82 -24.48 4.80
N ASN A 34 -21.96 -25.48 5.03
CA ASN A 34 -20.49 -25.36 5.09
C ASN A 34 -19.99 -24.22 6.01
N CYS A 35 -20.67 -24.02 7.14
CA CYS A 35 -20.34 -22.94 8.08
C CYS A 35 -19.22 -23.29 9.07
N TYR A 36 -18.77 -24.56 9.12
CA TYR A 36 -17.65 -25.00 9.96
C TYR A 36 -16.36 -25.04 9.14
N LYS A 37 -15.29 -24.40 9.64
CA LYS A 37 -13.98 -24.37 8.97
C LYS A 37 -13.04 -25.45 9.46
N SER A 38 -13.34 -26.03 10.62
CA SER A 38 -12.56 -27.15 11.16
C SER A 38 -13.46 -28.13 11.90
N ILE A 39 -12.99 -29.37 12.01
CA ILE A 39 -13.65 -30.43 12.78
C ILE A 39 -13.74 -30.02 14.27
N SER A 40 -12.76 -29.25 14.75
CA SER A 40 -12.72 -28.72 16.12
C SER A 40 -13.84 -27.71 16.41
N GLU A 41 -14.16 -26.82 15.46
CA GLU A 41 -15.30 -25.89 15.60
C GLU A 41 -16.63 -26.65 15.69
N PHE A 42 -16.82 -27.65 14.83
CA PHE A 42 -17.98 -28.54 14.91
C PHE A 42 -18.06 -29.22 16.28
N GLY A 43 -16.95 -29.78 16.76
CA GLY A 43 -16.92 -30.45 18.05
C GLY A 43 -17.16 -29.50 19.23
N SER A 44 -16.75 -28.23 19.11
CA SER A 44 -17.00 -27.21 20.12
C SER A 44 -18.50 -26.89 20.25
N ASP A 45 -19.22 -26.75 19.14
CA ASP A 45 -20.66 -26.48 19.17
C ASP A 45 -21.48 -27.68 19.68
N VAL A 46 -21.06 -28.91 19.36
CA VAL A 46 -21.69 -30.11 19.93
C VAL A 46 -21.48 -30.18 21.43
N ARG A 47 -20.26 -29.91 21.93
CA ARG A 47 -19.99 -29.81 23.37
C ARG A 47 -20.82 -28.73 24.03
N LEU A 48 -20.89 -27.54 23.42
CA LEU A 48 -21.66 -26.40 23.91
C LEU A 48 -23.15 -26.73 24.09
N THR A 49 -23.72 -27.52 23.17
CA THR A 49 -25.12 -27.99 23.29
C THR A 49 -25.34 -28.75 24.60
N PHE A 50 -24.44 -29.67 24.94
CA PHE A 50 -24.55 -30.47 26.17
C PHE A 50 -24.14 -29.68 27.42
N ASP A 51 -23.13 -28.82 27.31
CA ASP A 51 -22.66 -27.98 28.43
C ASP A 51 -23.72 -26.96 28.85
N ASN A 52 -24.46 -26.39 27.89
CA ASN A 52 -25.62 -25.54 28.18
C ASN A 52 -26.73 -26.32 28.90
N ALA A 53 -27.03 -27.55 28.44
CA ALA A 53 -28.05 -28.38 29.07
C ALA A 53 -27.68 -28.78 30.51
N ILE A 54 -26.41 -29.10 30.76
CA ILE A 54 -25.90 -29.40 32.11
C ILE A 54 -25.96 -28.17 33.01
N SER A 55 -25.51 -27.02 32.50
CA SER A 55 -25.43 -25.76 33.26
C SER A 55 -26.80 -25.24 33.67
N TYR A 56 -27.81 -25.38 32.81
CA TYR A 56 -29.16 -24.90 33.09
C TYR A 56 -29.95 -25.83 34.03
N ASN A 57 -29.86 -27.14 33.84
CA ASN A 57 -30.77 -28.09 34.50
C ASN A 57 -30.24 -28.68 35.82
N GLY A 58 -28.98 -28.45 36.17
CA GLY A 58 -28.38 -28.91 37.43
C GLY A 58 -28.16 -30.44 37.54
N ASP A 59 -27.28 -30.85 38.46
CA ASP A 59 -26.65 -32.18 38.49
C ASP A 59 -27.59 -33.37 38.68
N GLY A 60 -28.76 -33.17 39.28
CA GLY A 60 -29.74 -34.22 39.58
C GLY A 60 -30.83 -34.44 38.53
N SER A 61 -30.96 -33.55 37.54
CA SER A 61 -32.02 -33.64 36.54
C SER A 61 -31.79 -34.74 35.51
N ASP A 62 -32.87 -35.31 34.97
CA ASP A 62 -32.78 -36.32 33.91
C ASP A 62 -32.20 -35.74 32.62
N VAL A 63 -32.46 -34.46 32.34
CA VAL A 63 -31.83 -33.74 31.22
C VAL A 63 -30.31 -33.67 31.39
N CYS A 64 -29.82 -33.43 32.61
CA CYS A 64 -28.38 -33.40 32.88
C CYS A 64 -27.74 -34.78 32.73
N LYS A 65 -28.41 -35.85 33.22
CA LYS A 65 -27.93 -37.24 33.03
C LYS A 65 -27.80 -37.59 31.54
N VAL A 66 -28.85 -37.33 30.76
CA VAL A 66 -28.85 -37.57 29.31
C VAL A 66 -27.78 -36.71 28.61
N ALA A 67 -27.63 -35.44 28.98
CA ALA A 67 -26.61 -34.56 28.38
C ALA A 67 -25.18 -35.06 28.65
N ARG A 68 -24.89 -35.56 29.86
CA ARG A 68 -23.58 -36.17 30.18
C ARG A 68 -23.33 -37.45 29.39
N GLU A 69 -24.32 -38.33 29.30
CA GLU A 69 -24.22 -39.57 28.53
C GLU A 69 -24.00 -39.27 27.05
N MET A 70 -24.78 -38.37 26.46
CA MET A 70 -24.63 -37.96 25.07
C MET A 70 -23.28 -37.27 24.81
N LYS A 71 -22.79 -36.43 25.74
CA LYS A 71 -21.45 -35.84 25.65
C LYS A 71 -20.37 -36.92 25.66
N ALA A 72 -20.46 -37.93 26.53
CA ALA A 72 -19.50 -39.03 26.59
C ALA A 72 -19.51 -39.88 25.31
N VAL A 73 -20.70 -40.18 24.76
CA VAL A 73 -20.84 -40.87 23.47
C VAL A 73 -20.22 -40.03 22.35
N PHE A 74 -20.51 -38.73 22.32
CA PHE A 74 -19.93 -37.82 21.35
C PHE A 74 -18.41 -37.81 21.43
N GLU A 75 -17.81 -37.67 22.62
CA GLU A 75 -16.34 -37.70 22.75
C GLU A 75 -15.77 -39.02 22.21
N LYS A 76 -16.37 -40.16 22.55
CA LYS A 76 -15.91 -41.46 22.04
C LYS A 76 -15.94 -41.54 20.50
N LEU A 77 -17.05 -41.12 19.89
CA LEU A 77 -17.21 -41.12 18.43
C LEU A 77 -16.31 -40.10 17.75
N TYR A 78 -16.17 -38.91 18.34
CA TYR A 78 -15.31 -37.84 17.87
C TYR A 78 -13.85 -38.28 17.88
N HIS A 79 -13.37 -38.89 18.98
CA HIS A 79 -12.01 -39.43 19.05
C HIS A 79 -11.78 -40.54 18.02
N ALA A 80 -12.70 -41.50 17.88
CA ALA A 80 -12.57 -42.57 16.89
C ALA A 80 -12.52 -42.02 15.44
N MET A 81 -13.37 -41.03 15.13
CA MET A 81 -13.37 -40.34 13.84
C MET A 81 -12.05 -39.60 13.58
N ILE A 82 -11.56 -38.83 14.56
CA ILE A 82 -10.27 -38.12 14.45
C ILE A 82 -9.13 -39.10 14.26
N THR A 83 -9.04 -40.18 15.04
CA THR A 83 -8.01 -41.20 14.90
C THR A 83 -8.06 -41.89 13.52
N SER A 84 -9.25 -42.15 12.98
CA SER A 84 -9.39 -42.69 11.61
C SER A 84 -8.87 -41.70 10.56
N ILE A 85 -9.25 -40.43 10.66
CA ILE A 85 -8.80 -39.37 9.75
C ILE A 85 -7.27 -39.21 9.83
N GLU A 86 -6.70 -39.20 11.04
CA GLU A 86 -5.26 -39.10 11.27
C GLU A 86 -4.52 -40.32 10.70
N ALA A 87 -5.05 -41.54 10.87
CA ALA A 87 -4.46 -42.75 10.30
C ALA A 87 -4.50 -42.76 8.76
N GLU A 88 -5.62 -42.32 8.16
CA GLU A 88 -5.76 -42.16 6.71
C GLU A 88 -4.84 -41.06 6.16
N GLU A 89 -4.69 -39.94 6.86
CA GLU A 89 -3.71 -38.90 6.53
C GLU A 89 -2.27 -39.43 6.61
N GLU A 90 -1.92 -40.17 7.66
CA GLU A 90 -0.57 -40.73 7.83
C GLU A 90 -0.25 -41.74 6.72
N HIS A 91 -1.21 -42.59 6.35
CA HIS A 91 -1.06 -43.50 5.21
C HIS A 91 -0.88 -42.74 3.88
N ARG A 92 -1.64 -41.67 3.65
CA ARG A 92 -1.46 -40.85 2.44
C ARG A 92 -0.10 -40.16 2.43
N LYS A 93 0.34 -39.61 3.57
CA LYS A 93 1.67 -39.00 3.75
C LYS A 93 2.81 -40.00 3.55
N SER A 94 2.59 -41.30 3.83
CA SER A 94 3.59 -42.35 3.57
C SER A 94 3.71 -42.74 2.10
N ASN A 95 2.63 -42.68 1.34
CA ASN A 95 2.60 -43.07 -0.08
C ASN A 95 3.20 -42.00 -1.01
N GLY A 96 3.34 -40.75 -0.55
CA GLY A 96 3.98 -39.67 -1.30
C GLY A 96 3.07 -38.91 -2.25
N ASP A 97 1.77 -39.22 -2.27
CA ASP A 97 0.76 -38.58 -3.15
C ASP A 97 0.23 -37.24 -2.62
N VAL A 98 0.56 -36.89 -1.37
CA VAL A 98 0.10 -35.67 -0.70
C VAL A 98 1.25 -34.89 -0.09
N CYS A 99 1.04 -33.58 0.11
CA CYS A 99 1.99 -32.76 0.84
C CYS A 99 2.12 -33.27 2.28
N VAL A 100 3.35 -33.63 2.68
CA VAL A 100 3.61 -34.16 4.04
C VAL A 100 3.32 -33.13 5.14
N LEU A 101 3.31 -31.83 4.83
CA LEU A 101 3.05 -30.77 5.80
C LEU A 101 1.57 -30.46 5.97
N CYS A 102 0.81 -30.32 4.88
CA CYS A 102 -0.60 -29.92 4.95
C CYS A 102 -1.60 -31.07 4.68
N GLY A 103 -1.14 -32.24 4.24
CA GLY A 103 -2.00 -33.38 3.90
C GLY A 103 -2.81 -33.23 2.61
N CYS A 104 -2.69 -32.10 1.91
CA CYS A 104 -3.45 -31.84 0.68
C CYS A 104 -2.74 -32.40 -0.56
N GLU A 105 -3.53 -32.94 -1.48
CA GLU A 105 -3.10 -33.36 -2.84
C GLU A 105 -2.92 -32.17 -3.78
N LYS A 106 -3.72 -31.12 -3.62
CA LYS A 106 -3.74 -29.98 -4.53
C LYS A 106 -4.25 -28.73 -3.84
N LEU A 107 -3.50 -27.64 -3.98
CA LEU A 107 -3.92 -26.31 -3.56
C LEU A 107 -3.90 -25.38 -4.77
N LEU A 108 -4.98 -24.63 -4.96
CA LEU A 108 -5.15 -23.72 -6.10
C LEU A 108 -5.05 -22.28 -5.62
N PHE A 109 -4.28 -21.45 -6.31
CA PHE A 109 -4.27 -20.01 -6.09
C PHE A 109 -5.64 -19.41 -6.40
N GLU A 110 -6.02 -18.36 -5.66
CA GLU A 110 -7.16 -17.56 -6.09
C GLU A 110 -6.83 -16.96 -7.46
N PRO A 111 -7.67 -17.13 -8.48
CA PRO A 111 -7.19 -16.86 -9.82
C PRO A 111 -7.22 -15.35 -10.13
N THR A 112 -6.33 -14.89 -11.00
CA THR A 112 -6.12 -13.46 -11.24
C THR A 112 -7.40 -12.74 -11.67
N VAL A 113 -7.58 -11.52 -11.15
CA VAL A 113 -8.71 -10.65 -11.50
C VAL A 113 -8.26 -9.66 -12.57
N TYR A 114 -8.80 -9.82 -13.78
CA TYR A 114 -8.51 -8.92 -14.89
C TYR A 114 -9.53 -7.78 -14.98
N TYR A 115 -9.04 -6.57 -15.25
CA TYR A 115 -9.85 -5.38 -15.48
C TYR A 115 -9.66 -4.87 -16.90
N CYS A 116 -10.74 -4.44 -17.53
CA CYS A 116 -10.67 -3.97 -18.91
C CYS A 116 -10.01 -2.59 -19.04
N ASN A 117 -9.14 -2.39 -20.04
CA ASN A 117 -8.55 -1.10 -20.39
C ASN A 117 -9.39 -0.31 -21.42
N GLY A 118 -10.62 -0.75 -21.67
CA GLY A 118 -11.51 -0.14 -22.65
C GLY A 118 -12.48 0.90 -22.07
N SER A 119 -13.39 1.35 -22.92
CA SER A 119 -14.47 2.32 -22.64
C SER A 119 -15.44 1.95 -21.50
N CYS A 120 -15.44 0.70 -21.04
CA CYS A 120 -16.31 0.24 -19.95
C CYS A 120 -15.86 0.70 -18.55
N ASN A 121 -15.04 1.74 -18.44
CA ASN A 121 -14.48 2.26 -17.18
C ASN A 121 -13.80 1.18 -16.31
N GLY A 122 -13.16 0.23 -16.99
CA GLY A 122 -12.46 -0.90 -16.40
C GLY A 122 -13.30 -1.86 -15.57
N GLN A 123 -14.49 -2.20 -16.05
CA GLN A 123 -15.21 -3.34 -15.49
C GLN A 123 -14.33 -4.60 -15.40
N ARG A 124 -14.55 -5.35 -14.31
CA ARG A 124 -13.96 -6.67 -14.10
C ARG A 124 -14.38 -7.60 -15.25
N ILE A 125 -13.40 -8.21 -15.88
CA ILE A 125 -13.61 -9.23 -16.89
C ILE A 125 -14.17 -10.47 -16.19
N ARG A 126 -15.36 -10.91 -16.61
CA ARG A 126 -16.07 -12.02 -15.95
C ARG A 126 -15.28 -13.33 -16.05
N ARG A 127 -15.38 -14.16 -15.01
CA ARG A 127 -14.90 -15.56 -15.04
C ARG A 127 -15.52 -16.31 -16.20
N ASN A 128 -14.75 -17.24 -16.77
CA ASN A 128 -15.13 -18.08 -17.92
C ASN A 128 -15.52 -17.31 -19.20
N SER A 129 -15.36 -15.98 -19.22
CA SER A 129 -15.60 -15.17 -20.41
C SER A 129 -14.33 -15.03 -21.24
N TYR A 130 -14.49 -14.83 -22.54
CA TYR A 130 -13.39 -14.49 -23.41
C TYR A 130 -12.99 -13.03 -23.24
N TYR A 131 -11.68 -12.81 -23.26
CA TYR A 131 -11.06 -11.49 -23.21
C TYR A 131 -9.87 -11.45 -24.16
N TYR A 132 -9.33 -10.26 -24.35
CA TYR A 132 -8.18 -10.01 -25.20
C TYR A 132 -7.06 -9.41 -24.36
N THR A 133 -5.83 -9.86 -24.55
CA THR A 133 -4.68 -9.41 -23.77
C THR A 133 -3.51 -9.00 -24.66
N GLY A 134 -2.67 -8.08 -24.19
CA GLY A 134 -1.50 -7.60 -24.90
C GLY A 134 -0.45 -6.97 -23.98
N GLY A 135 0.74 -6.68 -24.52
CA GLY A 135 1.83 -6.05 -23.76
C GLY A 135 2.43 -6.97 -22.69
N ARG A 136 2.60 -8.27 -23.03
CA ARG A 136 3.03 -9.32 -22.08
C ARG A 136 2.04 -9.47 -20.91
N ASN A 137 0.75 -9.59 -21.26
CA ASN A 137 -0.35 -9.79 -20.32
C ASN A 137 -0.54 -8.70 -19.27
N GLN A 138 -0.16 -7.46 -19.63
CA GLN A 138 -0.37 -6.28 -18.78
C GLN A 138 -1.70 -5.59 -19.06
N TYR A 139 -2.16 -5.63 -20.31
CA TYR A 139 -3.35 -4.88 -20.76
C TYR A 139 -4.43 -5.83 -21.25
N HIS A 140 -5.67 -5.60 -20.81
CA HIS A 140 -6.77 -6.55 -20.99
C HIS A 140 -8.02 -5.85 -21.54
N TRP A 141 -8.78 -6.50 -22.41
CA TRP A 141 -10.04 -5.99 -22.94
C TRP A 141 -11.13 -7.05 -22.84
N CYS A 142 -12.29 -6.68 -22.29
CA CYS A 142 -13.47 -7.52 -22.42
C CYS A 142 -13.89 -7.62 -23.89
N GLN A 143 -14.66 -8.64 -24.23
CA GLN A 143 -15.16 -8.86 -25.59
C GLN A 143 -15.83 -7.62 -26.18
N GLN A 144 -16.63 -6.89 -25.39
CA GLN A 144 -17.33 -5.69 -25.85
C GLN A 144 -16.36 -4.57 -26.22
N CYS A 145 -15.46 -4.18 -25.32
CA CYS A 145 -14.52 -3.11 -25.58
C CYS A 145 -13.50 -3.46 -26.66
N PHE A 146 -13.10 -4.73 -26.80
CA PHE A 146 -12.25 -5.15 -27.91
C PHE A 146 -12.91 -4.89 -29.26
N ASN A 147 -14.23 -5.13 -29.36
CA ASN A 147 -14.98 -4.88 -30.59
C ASN A 147 -15.03 -3.38 -30.94
N GLU A 148 -15.00 -2.50 -29.95
CA GLU A 148 -14.97 -1.04 -30.12
C GLU A 148 -13.61 -0.49 -30.56
N LEU A 149 -12.52 -1.26 -30.43
CA LEU A 149 -11.19 -0.83 -30.88
C LEU A 149 -11.13 -0.69 -32.41
N ARG A 150 -10.52 0.39 -32.89
CA ARG A 150 -10.29 0.64 -34.32
C ARG A 150 -9.05 -0.14 -34.79
N GLU A 151 -9.13 -0.77 -35.97
CA GLU A 151 -8.05 -1.64 -36.49
C GLU A 151 -6.78 -0.88 -36.89
N LYS A 152 -6.93 0.35 -37.37
CA LYS A 152 -5.83 1.18 -37.90
C LYS A 152 -5.28 2.20 -36.90
N GLU A 153 -5.81 2.23 -35.68
CA GLU A 153 -5.31 3.12 -34.62
C GLU A 153 -4.40 2.35 -33.65
N PRO A 154 -3.18 2.85 -33.39
CA PRO A 154 -2.30 2.25 -32.40
C PRO A 154 -2.86 2.48 -30.98
N LEU A 155 -2.78 1.44 -30.15
CA LEU A 155 -3.04 1.53 -28.71
C LEU A 155 -1.71 1.90 -28.05
N GLU A 156 -1.52 3.18 -27.79
CA GLU A 156 -0.28 3.69 -27.20
C GLU A 156 -0.28 3.49 -25.69
N PHE A 157 0.64 2.66 -25.21
CA PHE A 157 0.99 2.54 -23.80
C PHE A 157 2.41 3.00 -23.56
N ALA A 158 2.74 3.22 -22.30
CA ALA A 158 4.00 3.80 -21.93
C ALA A 158 5.22 2.86 -22.06
N ASP A 159 4.98 1.56 -21.96
CA ASP A 159 5.99 0.51 -22.11
C ASP A 159 5.93 -0.17 -23.49
N CYS A 160 4.80 -0.12 -24.19
CA CYS A 160 4.65 -0.68 -25.53
C CYS A 160 3.56 0.03 -26.35
N THR A 161 3.71 0.00 -27.68
CA THR A 161 2.60 0.27 -28.61
C THR A 161 2.00 -1.06 -29.01
N LEU A 162 0.67 -1.21 -28.85
CA LEU A 162 -0.05 -2.42 -29.23
C LEU A 162 -1.02 -2.12 -30.37
N TRP A 163 -1.25 -3.12 -31.21
CA TRP A 163 -2.27 -3.03 -32.26
C TRP A 163 -3.39 -4.02 -31.97
N LYS A 164 -4.63 -3.70 -32.36
CA LYS A 164 -5.78 -4.62 -32.18
C LYS A 164 -5.50 -6.04 -32.69
N LYS A 165 -4.79 -6.14 -33.82
CA LYS A 165 -4.37 -7.41 -34.45
C LYS A 165 -3.33 -8.22 -33.67
N GLU A 166 -2.61 -7.59 -32.73
CA GLU A 166 -1.59 -8.21 -31.88
C GLU A 166 -2.17 -8.71 -30.55
N LEU A 167 -3.41 -8.32 -30.22
CA LEU A 167 -4.07 -8.75 -29.00
C LEU A 167 -4.48 -10.22 -29.09
N GLN A 168 -4.12 -10.99 -28.08
CA GLN A 168 -4.39 -12.42 -28.01
C GLN A 168 -5.73 -12.66 -27.32
N LYS A 169 -6.60 -13.46 -27.95
CA LYS A 169 -7.86 -13.88 -27.34
C LYS A 169 -7.59 -15.01 -26.35
N LYS A 170 -7.96 -14.81 -25.09
CA LYS A 170 -7.87 -15.79 -24.00
C LYS A 170 -9.23 -16.01 -23.33
N LYS A 171 -9.36 -17.10 -22.59
CA LYS A 171 -10.53 -17.37 -21.75
C LYS A 171 -10.13 -17.23 -20.28
N ASN A 172 -10.97 -16.59 -19.49
CA ASN A 172 -10.69 -16.33 -18.08
C ASN A 172 -11.10 -17.52 -17.20
N ASP A 173 -10.50 -18.68 -17.46
CA ASP A 173 -10.74 -19.96 -16.77
C ASP A 173 -9.45 -20.59 -16.20
N GLU A 174 -8.32 -19.90 -16.30
CA GLU A 174 -7.05 -20.34 -15.73
C GLU A 174 -7.11 -20.37 -14.18
N MET A 175 -6.69 -21.50 -13.62
CA MET A 175 -6.47 -21.73 -12.19
C MET A 175 -5.08 -22.32 -12.01
N HIS A 176 -4.22 -21.61 -11.28
CA HIS A 176 -2.85 -22.04 -11.05
C HIS A 176 -2.76 -22.88 -9.78
N GLU A 177 -2.01 -23.97 -9.84
CA GLU A 177 -1.71 -24.80 -8.69
C GLU A 177 -0.52 -24.25 -7.91
N GLU A 178 -0.52 -24.41 -6.58
CA GLU A 178 0.64 -24.07 -5.76
C GLU A 178 1.84 -24.94 -6.16
N PRO A 179 3.03 -24.34 -6.34
CA PRO A 179 4.22 -25.10 -6.72
C PRO A 179 4.68 -26.03 -5.59
N TRP A 180 5.39 -27.08 -5.98
CA TRP A 180 5.90 -28.12 -5.08
C TRP A 180 7.43 -28.09 -4.98
N VAL A 181 7.95 -28.53 -3.84
CA VAL A 181 9.38 -28.73 -3.58
C VAL A 181 9.62 -30.11 -3.00
N GLU A 182 10.61 -30.81 -3.54
CA GLU A 182 11.00 -32.15 -3.09
C GLU A 182 12.05 -32.06 -1.98
N CYS A 183 11.84 -32.79 -0.88
CA CYS A 183 12.85 -32.96 0.16
C CYS A 183 13.98 -33.85 -0.36
N SER A 184 15.20 -33.34 -0.40
CA SER A 184 16.36 -34.08 -0.93
C SER A 184 16.85 -35.23 -0.04
N GLN A 185 16.26 -35.43 1.15
CA GLN A 185 16.62 -36.53 2.05
C GLN A 185 15.62 -37.69 1.98
N CYS A 186 14.33 -37.40 2.07
CA CYS A 186 13.29 -38.45 2.03
C CYS A 186 12.58 -38.55 0.68
N ASN A 187 12.93 -37.70 -0.30
CA ASN A 187 12.31 -37.62 -1.62
C ASN A 187 10.78 -37.43 -1.58
N ARG A 188 10.27 -36.88 -0.46
CA ARG A 188 8.85 -36.57 -0.33
C ARG A 188 8.59 -35.13 -0.75
N TRP A 189 7.45 -34.93 -1.40
CA TRP A 189 7.02 -33.63 -1.91
C TRP A 189 6.22 -32.84 -0.88
N VAL A 190 6.43 -31.53 -0.88
CA VAL A 190 5.63 -30.58 -0.10
C VAL A 190 5.33 -29.35 -0.94
N HIS A 191 4.20 -28.68 -0.69
CA HIS A 191 3.94 -27.38 -1.32
C HIS A 191 5.04 -26.38 -0.90
N GLN A 192 5.55 -25.60 -1.85
CA GLN A 192 6.59 -24.59 -1.63
C GLN A 192 6.17 -23.56 -0.57
N ILE A 193 4.90 -23.15 -0.60
CA ILE A 193 4.31 -22.22 0.37
C ILE A 193 4.24 -22.85 1.76
N CYS A 194 3.84 -24.13 1.86
CA CYS A 194 3.85 -24.86 3.13
C CYS A 194 5.26 -25.00 3.71
N ALA A 195 6.26 -25.19 2.85
CA ALA A 195 7.66 -25.26 3.24
C ALA A 195 8.28 -23.89 3.56
N LEU A 196 7.58 -22.79 3.27
CA LEU A 196 8.14 -21.43 3.25
C LEU A 196 9.49 -21.38 2.51
N PHE A 197 9.56 -22.11 1.40
CA PHE A 197 10.81 -22.30 0.67
C PHE A 197 10.98 -21.22 -0.40
N ASN A 198 11.99 -20.37 -0.24
CA ASN A 198 12.37 -19.40 -1.26
C ASN A 198 13.44 -19.99 -2.20
N GLY A 199 13.01 -20.48 -3.37
CA GLY A 199 13.91 -20.99 -4.41
C GLY A 199 14.86 -19.95 -5.03
N ARG A 200 14.71 -18.65 -4.71
CA ARG A 200 15.58 -17.55 -5.18
C ARG A 200 16.74 -17.26 -4.22
N MET A 201 16.53 -17.37 -2.90
CA MET A 201 17.60 -17.29 -1.90
C MET A 201 18.61 -18.43 -2.04
N ASN A 202 18.07 -19.54 -2.53
CA ASN A 202 18.66 -20.84 -2.54
C ASN A 202 19.26 -21.06 -3.94
N LYS A 203 20.52 -20.62 -4.12
CA LYS A 203 21.28 -20.57 -5.39
C LYS A 203 21.49 -21.92 -6.10
N GLY A 204 20.46 -22.57 -6.64
CA GLY A 204 20.57 -23.75 -7.54
C GLY A 204 21.28 -25.01 -7.00
N THR A 205 21.93 -24.94 -5.83
CA THR A 205 22.68 -26.00 -5.14
C THR A 205 22.08 -26.32 -3.77
N THR A 206 20.93 -25.73 -3.47
CA THR A 206 20.37 -25.65 -2.12
C THR A 206 19.36 -26.75 -1.95
N ILE A 207 19.77 -27.69 -1.12
CA ILE A 207 19.11 -28.92 -0.77
C ILE A 207 17.98 -28.55 0.20
N TYR A 208 16.72 -28.69 -0.21
CA TYR A 208 15.60 -28.55 0.71
C TYR A 208 15.52 -29.81 1.59
N HIS A 209 15.53 -29.63 2.91
CA HIS A 209 15.21 -30.67 3.86
C HIS A 209 13.87 -30.35 4.50
N CYS A 210 12.90 -31.27 4.43
CA CYS A 210 11.64 -31.10 5.12
C CYS A 210 11.85 -31.04 6.64
N PRO A 211 10.94 -30.39 7.40
CA PRO A 211 11.03 -30.30 8.85
C PRO A 211 11.28 -31.64 9.55
N PHE A 212 10.63 -32.72 9.09
CA PHE A 212 10.82 -34.07 9.65
C PHE A 212 12.25 -34.59 9.47
N CYS A 213 12.78 -34.51 8.24
CA CYS A 213 14.15 -34.90 7.92
C CYS A 213 15.19 -34.04 8.64
N PHE A 214 14.91 -32.74 8.76
CA PHE A 214 15.76 -31.80 9.47
C PHE A 214 15.82 -32.10 10.97
N MET A 215 14.67 -32.34 11.62
CA MET A 215 14.60 -32.73 13.03
C MET A 215 15.28 -34.08 13.28
N ALA A 216 15.08 -35.06 12.37
CA ALA A 216 15.73 -36.37 12.47
C ALA A 216 17.27 -36.30 12.33
N ARG A 217 17.83 -35.23 11.74
CA ARG A 217 19.27 -35.06 11.52
C ARG A 217 20.03 -34.34 12.64
N ARG A 218 19.39 -33.70 13.62
CA ARG A 218 20.10 -32.81 14.56
C ARG A 218 20.18 -33.28 16.01
N GLY A 219 21.39 -33.74 16.34
CA GLY A 219 22.17 -33.06 17.38
C GLY A 219 22.73 -31.71 16.87
N ALA A 220 22.24 -30.61 17.42
CA ALA A 220 22.89 -29.31 17.65
C ALA A 220 23.86 -28.70 16.60
N LYS A 221 23.37 -28.30 15.42
CA LYS A 221 23.85 -27.05 14.77
C LYS A 221 22.63 -26.20 14.42
N GLU A 222 22.79 -24.90 14.16
CA GLU A 222 21.74 -23.96 13.70
C GLU A 222 21.60 -24.01 12.16
N PRO A 223 20.41 -23.80 11.56
CA PRO A 223 20.23 -23.91 10.12
C PRO A 223 21.02 -22.82 9.39
N HIS A 224 21.03 -22.88 8.06
CA HIS A 224 21.52 -21.80 7.20
C HIS A 224 21.16 -20.41 7.76
N ALA A 225 22.03 -19.41 7.56
CA ALA A 225 21.84 -18.06 8.08
C ALA A 225 20.39 -17.59 7.93
N LYS A 226 19.77 -17.16 9.05
CA LYS A 226 18.37 -16.70 9.06
C LYS A 226 18.19 -15.65 7.96
N PRO A 227 17.20 -15.79 7.07
CA PRO A 227 16.85 -14.74 6.11
C PRO A 227 16.66 -13.40 6.83
N LEU A 228 17.10 -12.32 6.20
CA LEU A 228 16.88 -10.98 6.72
C LEU A 228 15.36 -10.71 6.73
N GLY A 229 14.85 -10.39 7.92
CA GLY A 229 13.46 -10.11 8.17
C GLY A 229 13.15 -8.61 8.20
N ALA A 230 12.01 -8.28 8.79
CA ALA A 230 11.54 -6.92 8.98
C ALA A 230 12.41 -6.17 10.00
N LYS A 231 12.92 -6.89 11.01
CA LYS A 231 13.81 -6.34 12.03
C LYS A 231 15.04 -5.68 11.42
N GLU A 232 15.63 -6.29 10.40
CA GLU A 232 16.86 -5.85 9.72
C GLU A 232 16.64 -4.69 8.74
N ILE A 233 15.38 -4.30 8.47
CA ILE A 233 15.11 -3.07 7.72
C ILE A 233 15.44 -1.88 8.63
N ARG A 234 16.18 -0.91 8.10
CA ARG A 234 16.59 0.28 8.86
C ARG A 234 15.36 1.09 9.30
N HIS A 235 15.35 1.53 10.55
CA HIS A 235 14.41 2.54 11.01
C HIS A 235 14.69 3.91 10.40
N THR A 236 13.62 4.59 10.07
CA THR A 236 13.52 6.05 9.99
C THR A 236 13.09 6.61 11.35
N LYS A 237 13.20 7.92 11.56
CA LYS A 237 12.73 8.56 12.79
C LYS A 237 11.22 8.34 12.96
N MET A 238 10.45 8.50 11.88
CA MET A 238 9.02 8.22 11.91
C MET A 238 8.72 6.75 12.22
N SER A 239 9.35 5.79 11.52
CA SER A 239 9.06 4.37 11.77
C SER A 239 9.48 3.91 13.15
N ARG A 240 10.57 4.44 13.71
CA ARG A 240 10.94 4.20 15.12
C ARG A 240 9.91 4.78 16.08
N PHE A 241 9.50 6.04 15.88
CA PHE A 241 8.48 6.68 16.73
C PHE A 241 7.16 5.89 16.74
N LEU A 242 6.71 5.42 15.58
CA LEU A 242 5.51 4.57 15.47
C LEU A 242 5.72 3.22 16.17
N GLU A 243 6.84 2.54 15.93
CA GLU A 243 7.16 1.24 16.55
C GLU A 243 7.20 1.32 18.07
N ASP A 244 7.97 2.26 18.62
CA ASP A 244 8.16 2.42 20.06
C ASP A 244 6.81 2.66 20.76
N ARG A 245 5.95 3.47 20.13
CA ARG A 245 4.62 3.76 20.65
C ARG A 245 3.69 2.55 20.58
N VAL A 246 3.66 1.82 19.47
CA VAL A 246 2.85 0.61 19.33
C VAL A 246 3.27 -0.45 20.35
N ILE A 247 4.57 -0.66 20.52
CA ILE A 247 5.13 -1.62 21.50
C ILE A 247 4.73 -1.19 22.91
N LYS A 248 4.94 0.07 23.28
CA LYS A 248 4.54 0.59 24.60
C LYS A 248 3.06 0.39 24.88
N SER A 249 2.19 0.74 23.93
CA SER A 249 0.73 0.59 24.09
C SER A 249 0.30 -0.88 24.20
N LEU A 250 1.03 -1.80 23.56
CA LEU A 250 0.82 -3.24 23.76
C LEU A 250 1.25 -3.68 25.15
N ASP A 251 2.43 -3.27 25.61
CA ASP A 251 2.96 -3.60 26.93
C ASP A 251 2.04 -3.09 28.06
N ASP A 252 1.55 -1.85 27.93
CA ASP A 252 0.58 -1.24 28.86
C ASP A 252 -0.73 -2.06 28.90
N ALA A 253 -1.24 -2.49 27.74
CA ALA A 253 -2.44 -3.31 27.66
C ALA A 253 -2.23 -4.71 28.27
N TYR A 254 -1.03 -5.27 28.16
CA TYR A 254 -0.67 -6.56 28.78
C TYR A 254 -0.60 -6.44 30.29
N ALA A 255 0.09 -5.40 30.80
CA ALA A 255 0.20 -5.13 32.22
C ALA A 255 -1.17 -4.95 32.88
N LEU A 256 -2.07 -4.21 32.23
CA LEU A 256 -3.43 -3.99 32.73
C LEU A 256 -4.21 -5.31 32.85
N ARG A 257 -4.12 -6.23 31.88
CA ARG A 257 -4.82 -7.53 31.98
C ARG A 257 -4.21 -8.48 32.99
N SER A 258 -2.88 -8.48 33.11
CA SER A 258 -2.19 -9.25 34.15
C SER A 258 -2.62 -8.80 35.55
N SER A 259 -2.78 -7.48 35.76
CA SER A 259 -3.29 -6.94 37.04
C SER A 259 -4.73 -7.36 37.34
N ASN A 260 -5.53 -7.68 36.32
CA ASN A 260 -6.91 -8.17 36.44
C ASN A 260 -7.01 -9.70 36.61
N GLY A 261 -5.89 -10.40 36.85
CA GLY A 261 -5.88 -11.85 37.16
C GLY A 261 -6.17 -12.77 35.96
N VAL A 262 -6.12 -12.26 34.72
CA VAL A 262 -6.37 -13.06 33.52
C VAL A 262 -5.04 -13.53 32.91
N PRO A 263 -4.81 -14.86 32.73
CA PRO A 263 -3.60 -15.39 32.09
C PRO A 263 -3.37 -14.77 30.70
N HIS A 264 -2.16 -14.28 30.43
CA HIS A 264 -1.86 -13.47 29.26
C HIS A 264 -0.90 -14.16 28.28
N LEU A 265 -1.30 -14.25 27.00
CA LEU A 265 -0.41 -14.58 25.88
C LEU A 265 0.17 -13.28 25.33
N THR A 266 1.43 -12.98 25.62
CA THR A 266 2.13 -11.81 25.04
C THR A 266 2.22 -11.95 23.52
N ALA A 267 2.04 -10.86 22.78
CA ALA A 267 2.38 -10.90 21.35
C ALA A 267 3.87 -11.21 21.19
N SER A 268 4.17 -11.93 20.12
CA SER A 268 5.49 -11.97 19.53
C SER A 268 5.88 -10.59 19.01
N ALA A 269 7.17 -10.41 18.72
CA ALA A 269 7.74 -9.14 18.30
C ALA A 269 6.97 -8.50 17.13
N VAL A 270 6.73 -7.20 17.24
CA VAL A 270 6.06 -6.37 16.25
C VAL A 270 7.06 -5.38 15.68
N TYR A 271 7.03 -5.16 14.38
CA TYR A 271 7.94 -4.24 13.68
C TYR A 271 7.16 -3.26 12.81
N VAL A 272 7.50 -1.98 12.86
CA VAL A 272 6.96 -0.93 11.97
C VAL A 272 8.07 -0.41 11.08
N ARG A 273 7.87 -0.42 9.76
CA ARG A 273 8.89 0.00 8.79
C ARG A 273 8.31 0.93 7.73
N GLN A 274 9.03 2.02 7.47
CA GLN A 274 8.76 2.91 6.36
C GLN A 274 9.49 2.38 5.12
N LEU A 275 8.73 1.92 4.13
CA LEU A 275 9.27 1.25 2.94
C LEU A 275 9.29 2.15 1.71
N SER A 276 8.60 3.30 1.76
CA SER A 276 8.72 4.37 0.77
C SER A 276 8.57 5.73 1.46
N ASN A 277 9.35 6.69 0.98
CA ASN A 277 9.34 8.10 1.36
C ASN A 277 9.81 8.93 0.16
N ILE A 278 8.89 9.34 -0.71
CA ILE A 278 9.24 9.99 -1.98
C ILE A 278 8.52 11.32 -2.15
N GLU A 279 9.18 12.25 -2.86
CA GLU A 279 8.56 13.50 -3.29
C GLU A 279 7.80 13.31 -4.59
N LYS A 280 6.59 13.86 -4.65
CA LYS A 280 5.72 13.89 -5.82
C LYS A 280 5.13 15.30 -5.99
N ALA A 281 4.46 15.51 -7.11
CA ALA A 281 3.60 16.67 -7.32
C ALA A 281 2.25 16.18 -7.86
N HIS A 282 1.20 16.35 -7.07
CA HIS A 282 -0.16 15.98 -7.46
C HIS A 282 -0.70 17.03 -8.41
N GLN A 283 -1.07 16.62 -9.62
CA GLN A 283 -1.54 17.52 -10.67
C GLN A 283 -3.03 17.80 -10.52
N VAL A 284 -3.42 19.04 -10.74
CA VAL A 284 -4.84 19.43 -10.75
C VAL A 284 -5.50 18.94 -12.04
N LYS A 285 -6.70 18.38 -11.90
CA LYS A 285 -7.45 17.83 -13.04
C LYS A 285 -7.84 18.94 -14.04
N PRO A 286 -7.92 18.61 -15.35
CA PRO A 286 -7.96 19.63 -16.40
C PRO A 286 -9.17 20.57 -16.38
N ARG A 287 -10.38 20.09 -16.07
CA ARG A 287 -11.57 20.95 -16.09
C ARG A 287 -11.59 21.90 -14.90
N ILE A 288 -11.17 21.46 -13.72
CA ILE A 288 -10.99 22.33 -12.56
C ILE A 288 -9.97 23.43 -12.89
N LEU A 289 -8.80 23.03 -13.42
CA LEU A 289 -7.76 23.99 -13.78
C LEU A 289 -8.24 25.00 -14.84
N GLN A 290 -9.00 24.55 -15.84
CA GLN A 290 -9.57 25.42 -16.87
C GLN A 290 -10.62 26.37 -16.30
N ARG A 291 -11.50 25.90 -15.41
CA ARG A 291 -12.54 26.71 -14.78
C ARG A 291 -11.97 27.84 -13.92
N TYR A 292 -10.88 27.57 -13.19
CA TYR A 292 -10.27 28.51 -12.25
C TYR A 292 -8.98 29.14 -12.76
N ALA A 293 -8.77 29.16 -14.07
CA ALA A 293 -7.57 29.73 -14.69
C ALA A 293 -7.35 31.20 -14.31
N ASP A 294 -8.43 31.98 -14.21
CA ASP A 294 -8.40 33.41 -13.88
C ASP A 294 -8.14 33.68 -12.39
N GLN A 295 -8.40 32.70 -11.51
CA GLN A 295 -8.20 32.81 -10.06
C GLN A 295 -6.78 32.44 -9.61
N LYS A 296 -5.86 32.19 -10.56
CA LYS A 296 -4.48 31.71 -10.28
C LYS A 296 -4.43 30.42 -9.45
N TYR A 297 -5.43 29.55 -9.60
CA TYR A 297 -5.47 28.27 -8.90
C TYR A 297 -4.19 27.44 -9.21
N PRO A 298 -3.56 26.80 -8.21
CA PRO A 298 -2.32 26.06 -8.44
C PRO A 298 -2.47 24.95 -9.48
N ARG A 299 -1.46 24.76 -10.33
CA ARG A 299 -1.44 23.65 -11.31
C ARG A 299 -1.09 22.31 -10.67
N GLU A 300 -0.30 22.36 -9.61
CA GLU A 300 0.19 21.19 -8.91
C GLU A 300 0.42 21.48 -7.43
N PHE A 301 0.34 20.44 -6.62
CA PHE A 301 0.62 20.47 -5.19
C PHE A 301 1.81 19.56 -4.86
N PRO A 302 2.98 20.12 -4.48
CA PRO A 302 4.10 19.34 -3.99
C PRO A 302 3.71 18.55 -2.74
N VAL A 303 4.09 17.28 -2.68
CA VAL A 303 3.65 16.36 -1.64
C VAL A 303 4.72 15.30 -1.38
N ARG A 304 4.85 14.88 -0.11
CA ARG A 304 5.64 13.71 0.26
C ARG A 304 4.72 12.51 0.43
N SER A 305 4.99 11.45 -0.32
CA SER A 305 4.23 10.19 -0.34
C SER A 305 4.99 9.14 0.44
N LYS A 306 4.33 8.50 1.41
CA LYS A 306 4.95 7.52 2.30
C LYS A 306 4.18 6.20 2.28
N CYS A 307 4.91 5.09 2.42
CA CYS A 307 4.34 3.76 2.65
C CYS A 307 4.92 3.19 3.94
N ILE A 308 4.06 2.83 4.88
CA ILE A 308 4.44 2.27 6.19
C ILE A 308 3.72 0.94 6.38
N LEU A 309 4.47 -0.11 6.70
CA LEU A 309 3.94 -1.44 6.99
C LEU A 309 4.21 -1.86 8.43
N LEU A 310 3.28 -2.61 8.99
CA LEU A 310 3.36 -3.31 10.27
C LEU A 310 3.59 -4.81 10.00
N PHE A 311 4.57 -5.36 10.70
CA PHE A 311 4.90 -6.78 10.69
C PHE A 311 4.75 -7.36 12.10
N GLN A 312 4.44 -8.64 12.18
CA GLN A 312 4.55 -9.41 13.40
C GLN A 312 5.30 -10.71 13.13
N GLU A 313 6.23 -11.09 14.00
CA GLU A 313 6.89 -12.39 13.94
C GLU A 313 5.90 -13.49 14.31
N MET A 314 5.59 -14.42 13.42
CA MET A 314 4.66 -15.52 13.66
C MET A 314 5.30 -16.85 13.27
N ASP A 315 5.54 -17.72 14.25
CA ASP A 315 6.21 -19.01 14.07
C ASP A 315 7.59 -18.86 13.39
N GLY A 316 8.37 -17.86 13.84
CA GLY A 316 9.73 -17.58 13.36
C GLY A 316 9.83 -16.79 12.05
N VAL A 317 8.70 -16.35 11.49
CA VAL A 317 8.64 -15.61 10.21
C VAL A 317 7.86 -14.32 10.35
N ASP A 318 8.38 -13.23 9.78
CA ASP A 318 7.69 -11.94 9.80
C ASP A 318 6.52 -11.91 8.82
N VAL A 319 5.34 -11.55 9.31
CA VAL A 319 4.10 -11.46 8.53
C VAL A 319 3.65 -10.01 8.45
N ILE A 320 3.43 -9.51 7.24
CA ILE A 320 2.82 -8.19 7.01
C ILE A 320 1.34 -8.26 7.38
N LEU A 321 0.89 -7.36 8.27
CA LEU A 321 -0.48 -7.39 8.80
C LEU A 321 -1.28 -6.12 8.50
N PHE A 322 -0.61 -4.99 8.40
CA PHE A 322 -1.25 -3.69 8.21
C PHE A 322 -0.35 -2.80 7.36
N GLY A 323 -0.96 -1.97 6.51
CA GLY A 323 -0.23 -1.04 5.66
C GLY A 323 -0.99 0.26 5.48
N MET A 324 -0.26 1.37 5.36
CA MET A 324 -0.84 2.68 5.05
C MET A 324 0.00 3.46 4.05
N TYR A 325 -0.69 4.10 3.09
CA TYR A 325 -0.16 5.11 2.19
C TYR A 325 -0.62 6.48 2.63
N LEU A 326 0.32 7.41 2.75
CA LEU A 326 0.11 8.72 3.38
C LEU A 326 0.65 9.82 2.49
N TYR A 327 -0.05 10.95 2.47
CA TYR A 327 0.37 12.17 1.78
C TYR A 327 0.60 13.29 2.80
N GLU A 328 1.77 13.92 2.73
CA GLU A 328 2.15 15.06 3.55
C GLU A 328 2.41 16.28 2.67
N TYR A 329 1.57 17.30 2.81
CA TYR A 329 1.68 18.58 2.11
C TYR A 329 2.32 19.60 3.05
N GLY A 330 3.61 19.86 2.83
CA GLY A 330 4.39 20.68 3.74
C GLY A 330 4.08 22.18 3.70
N HIS A 331 4.85 22.95 4.46
CA HIS A 331 4.80 24.41 4.49
C HIS A 331 5.09 25.07 3.13
N ASN A 332 5.90 24.45 2.27
CA ASN A 332 6.16 24.98 0.93
C ASN A 332 5.07 24.66 -0.10
N CYS A 333 4.06 23.87 0.28
CA CYS A 333 2.92 23.58 -0.58
C CYS A 333 2.01 24.81 -0.65
N PRO A 334 1.51 25.22 -1.84
CA PRO A 334 0.57 26.32 -1.93
C PRO A 334 -0.78 25.96 -1.28
N GLN A 335 -1.54 26.99 -0.92
CA GLN A 335 -2.94 26.81 -0.52
C GLN A 335 -3.77 26.16 -1.64
N PRO A 336 -4.81 25.37 -1.32
CA PRO A 336 -5.36 25.08 0.03
C PRO A 336 -4.67 23.93 0.80
N ASN A 337 -3.61 23.34 0.27
CA ASN A 337 -3.04 22.10 0.80
C ASN A 337 -1.99 22.30 1.89
N GLN A 338 -1.55 23.53 2.10
CA GLN A 338 -0.43 23.85 2.97
C GLN A 338 -0.59 23.27 4.38
N ARG A 339 0.44 22.54 4.86
CA ARG A 339 0.53 21.93 6.20
C ARG A 339 -0.60 20.94 6.53
N ARG A 340 -1.06 20.19 5.54
CA ARG A 340 -2.08 19.15 5.69
C ARG A 340 -1.51 17.75 5.45
N VAL A 341 -2.09 16.76 6.13
CA VAL A 341 -1.83 15.34 5.87
C VAL A 341 -3.10 14.62 5.43
N TYR A 342 -2.97 13.61 4.58
CA TYR A 342 -4.09 12.84 4.06
C TYR A 342 -3.78 11.34 4.08
N VAL A 343 -4.69 10.55 4.66
CA VAL A 343 -4.61 9.09 4.65
C VAL A 343 -5.17 8.59 3.32
N SER A 344 -4.28 8.22 2.41
CA SER A 344 -4.64 7.84 1.04
C SER A 344 -5.25 6.44 0.97
N TYR A 345 -4.53 5.46 1.53
CA TYR A 345 -5.00 4.08 1.62
C TYR A 345 -4.59 3.49 2.95
N LEU A 346 -5.46 2.66 3.50
CA LEU A 346 -5.19 1.83 4.67
C LEU A 346 -5.77 0.46 4.39
N ASP A 347 -5.01 -0.57 4.70
CA ASP A 347 -5.48 -1.95 4.55
C ASP A 347 -4.90 -2.85 5.64
N SER A 348 -5.54 -3.99 5.86
CA SER A 348 -5.08 -4.96 6.86
C SER A 348 -5.57 -6.38 6.59
N VAL A 349 -4.78 -7.35 7.03
CA VAL A 349 -5.18 -8.75 7.14
C VAL A 349 -5.33 -9.12 8.61
N TYR A 350 -6.35 -9.91 8.93
CA TYR A 350 -6.79 -10.14 10.31
C TYR A 350 -5.90 -11.04 11.20
N TYR A 351 -4.73 -11.47 10.71
CA TYR A 351 -3.92 -12.52 11.34
C TYR A 351 -3.17 -12.12 12.62
N PHE A 352 -3.23 -10.85 13.03
CA PHE A 352 -2.56 -10.37 14.23
C PHE A 352 -2.87 -11.25 15.46
N ARG A 353 -1.82 -11.63 16.20
CA ARG A 353 -1.92 -12.45 17.42
C ARG A 353 -1.30 -11.73 18.63
N PRO A 354 -1.97 -11.65 19.78
CA PRO A 354 -3.34 -12.11 20.04
C PRO A 354 -4.40 -11.24 19.34
N ARG A 355 -5.44 -11.88 18.83
CA ARG A 355 -6.49 -11.22 18.00
C ARG A 355 -7.19 -10.07 18.71
N GLN A 356 -7.33 -10.12 20.04
CA GLN A 356 -8.00 -9.06 20.81
C GLN A 356 -7.28 -7.70 20.73
N TYR A 357 -5.96 -7.68 20.51
CA TYR A 357 -5.18 -6.44 20.47
C TYR A 357 -5.01 -5.86 19.07
N ARG A 358 -5.51 -6.57 18.04
CA ARG A 358 -5.40 -6.14 16.65
C ARG A 358 -5.91 -4.71 16.43
N THR A 359 -7.13 -4.42 16.92
CA THR A 359 -7.73 -3.08 16.76
C THR A 359 -6.94 -2.02 17.52
N LEU A 360 -6.46 -2.32 18.73
CA LEU A 360 -5.60 -1.43 19.50
C LEU A 360 -4.36 -1.04 18.70
N VAL A 361 -3.63 -2.03 18.16
CA VAL A 361 -2.42 -1.79 17.38
C VAL A 361 -2.69 -0.94 16.13
N TYR A 362 -3.80 -1.21 15.43
CA TYR A 362 -4.15 -0.45 14.23
C TYR A 362 -4.53 1.00 14.58
N HIS A 363 -5.18 1.23 15.73
CA HIS A 363 -5.42 2.58 16.23
C HIS A 363 -4.10 3.27 16.56
N GLU A 364 -3.21 2.62 17.30
CA GLU A 364 -1.92 3.18 17.70
C GLU A 364 -1.04 3.55 16.51
N MET A 365 -1.05 2.77 15.42
CA MET A 365 -0.31 3.10 14.20
C MET A 365 -0.69 4.48 13.64
N LEU A 366 -1.98 4.76 13.56
CA LEU A 366 -2.51 6.04 13.06
C LEU A 366 -2.35 7.16 14.09
N ILE A 367 -2.64 6.92 15.37
CA ILE A 367 -2.48 7.92 16.43
C ILE A 367 -1.01 8.35 16.53
N ALA A 368 -0.08 7.40 16.46
CA ALA A 368 1.36 7.68 16.42
C ALA A 368 1.74 8.53 15.19
N TYR A 369 1.18 8.22 14.02
CA TYR A 369 1.39 9.04 12.83
C TYR A 369 0.87 10.48 12.99
N LEU A 370 -0.34 10.65 13.54
CA LEU A 370 -0.92 11.97 13.80
C LEU A 370 -0.09 12.76 14.83
N ALA A 371 0.39 12.11 15.89
CA ALA A 371 1.29 12.74 16.86
C ALA A 371 2.60 13.19 16.22
N HIS A 372 3.24 12.31 15.41
CA HIS A 372 4.50 12.62 14.75
C HIS A 372 4.38 13.79 13.76
N THR A 373 3.27 13.86 13.01
CA THR A 373 3.01 14.96 12.08
C THR A 373 2.66 16.26 12.80
N LYS A 374 1.91 16.19 13.91
CA LYS A 374 1.67 17.35 14.79
C LYS A 374 2.98 17.97 15.28
N GLU A 375 3.93 17.15 15.75
CA GLU A 375 5.24 17.61 16.22
C GLU A 375 6.07 18.30 15.12
N ARG A 376 5.84 17.92 13.87
CA ARG A 376 6.44 18.55 12.68
C ARG A 376 5.68 19.80 12.21
N GLY A 377 4.62 20.24 12.89
CA GLY A 377 3.91 21.48 12.57
C GLY A 377 2.87 21.35 11.45
N PHE A 378 2.40 20.13 11.16
CA PHE A 378 1.17 19.94 10.39
C PHE A 378 -0.04 20.29 11.29
N HIS A 379 -1.06 20.94 10.70
CA HIS A 379 -2.20 21.45 11.49
C HIS A 379 -3.49 20.67 11.27
N THR A 380 -3.67 20.00 10.14
CA THR A 380 -4.91 19.26 9.83
C THR A 380 -4.60 17.93 9.16
N ALA A 381 -5.29 16.88 9.60
CA ALA A 381 -5.35 15.57 8.97
C ALA A 381 -6.72 15.32 8.31
N HIS A 382 -6.70 14.63 7.18
CA HIS A 382 -7.88 14.33 6.37
C HIS A 382 -8.00 12.82 6.13
N ILE A 383 -9.20 12.27 6.31
CA ILE A 383 -9.50 10.86 6.15
C ILE A 383 -10.79 10.68 5.35
N TRP A 384 -10.71 9.98 4.22
CA TRP A 384 -11.88 9.48 3.51
C TRP A 384 -12.24 8.07 3.99
N ALA A 385 -13.29 7.96 4.81
CA ALA A 385 -13.78 6.70 5.37
C ALA A 385 -14.62 5.92 4.34
N CYS A 386 -13.93 5.33 3.36
CA CYS A 386 -14.55 4.54 2.30
C CYS A 386 -14.04 3.09 2.38
N PRO A 387 -14.91 2.08 2.56
CA PRO A 387 -14.51 0.69 2.48
C PRO A 387 -14.26 0.26 1.02
N PRO A 388 -13.41 -0.76 0.78
CA PRO A 388 -13.23 -1.29 -0.56
C PRO A 388 -14.52 -1.94 -1.08
N CYS A 389 -14.74 -1.85 -2.40
CA CYS A 389 -15.84 -2.57 -3.04
C CYS A 389 -15.64 -4.08 -2.92
N LYS A 390 -16.73 -4.86 -3.01
CA LYS A 390 -16.64 -6.32 -2.95
C LYS A 390 -15.73 -6.86 -4.07
N GLY A 391 -14.61 -7.47 -3.67
CA GLY A 391 -13.61 -8.03 -4.59
C GLY A 391 -12.52 -7.07 -5.04
N ASP A 392 -12.48 -5.85 -4.49
CA ASP A 392 -11.36 -4.92 -4.64
C ASP A 392 -10.46 -4.97 -3.39
N ASP A 393 -9.16 -4.85 -3.60
CA ASP A 393 -8.14 -4.78 -2.55
C ASP A 393 -7.47 -3.39 -2.53
N TYR A 394 -7.25 -2.81 -1.35
CA TYR A 394 -6.54 -1.53 -1.26
C TYR A 394 -5.04 -1.72 -1.40
N ILE A 395 -4.45 -2.60 -0.60
CA ILE A 395 -3.01 -2.84 -0.57
C ILE A 395 -2.72 -4.34 -0.66
N PHE A 396 -3.43 -5.18 0.11
CA PHE A 396 -3.12 -6.62 0.20
C PHE A 396 -3.94 -7.42 -0.80
N PHE A 397 -3.27 -8.00 -1.81
CA PHE A 397 -3.95 -8.77 -2.84
C PHE A 397 -4.53 -10.06 -2.26
N CYS A 398 -5.83 -10.28 -2.50
CA CYS A 398 -6.59 -11.45 -2.07
C CYS A 398 -6.67 -11.56 -0.54
N HIS A 399 -7.73 -10.98 0.02
CA HIS A 399 -8.05 -11.08 1.45
C HIS A 399 -8.66 -12.44 1.82
N PRO A 400 -8.59 -12.83 3.11
CA PRO A 400 -9.26 -14.05 3.59
C PRO A 400 -10.75 -13.99 3.31
N GLU A 401 -11.34 -15.07 2.80
CA GLU A 401 -12.77 -15.08 2.41
C GLU A 401 -13.71 -14.76 3.57
N ASP A 402 -13.31 -15.12 4.79
CA ASP A 402 -14.05 -14.86 6.02
C ASP A 402 -13.73 -13.50 6.67
N GLN A 403 -12.75 -12.76 6.14
CA GLN A 403 -12.49 -11.39 6.54
C GLN A 403 -13.58 -10.47 5.98
N LYS A 404 -14.52 -10.11 6.85
CA LYS A 404 -15.61 -9.20 6.49
C LYS A 404 -15.10 -7.77 6.31
N THR A 405 -15.30 -7.20 5.13
CA THR A 405 -15.17 -5.76 4.90
C THR A 405 -16.19 -5.01 5.77
N PRO A 406 -15.77 -4.01 6.57
CA PRO A 406 -16.70 -3.20 7.34
C PRO A 406 -17.63 -2.42 6.41
N LYS A 407 -18.90 -2.30 6.79
CA LYS A 407 -19.82 -1.34 6.17
C LYS A 407 -19.46 0.09 6.56
N ASP A 408 -19.92 1.05 5.78
CA ASP A 408 -19.64 2.49 5.91
C ASP A 408 -19.78 2.98 7.37
N ASP A 409 -20.92 2.76 8.02
CA ASP A 409 -21.15 3.17 9.43
C ASP A 409 -20.13 2.61 10.42
N ARG A 410 -19.77 1.33 10.23
CA ARG A 410 -18.84 0.64 11.12
C ARG A 410 -17.41 1.15 10.92
N LEU A 411 -17.03 1.42 9.67
CA LEU A 411 -15.72 2.00 9.35
C LEU A 411 -15.62 3.45 9.86
N ARG A 412 -16.68 4.25 9.68
CA ARG A 412 -16.77 5.61 10.26
C ARG A 412 -16.60 5.58 11.77
N SER A 413 -17.37 4.74 12.45
CA SER A 413 -17.30 4.58 13.91
C SER A 413 -15.90 4.15 14.38
N TRP A 414 -15.21 3.31 13.60
CA TRP A 414 -13.84 2.89 13.87
C TRP A 414 -12.86 4.08 13.86
N TYR A 415 -12.93 4.94 12.84
CA TYR A 415 -12.11 6.16 12.77
C TYR A 415 -12.45 7.17 13.86
N ILE A 416 -13.74 7.40 14.15
CA ILE A 416 -14.15 8.34 15.20
C ILE A 416 -13.65 7.86 16.57
N THR A 417 -13.78 6.57 16.88
CA THR A 417 -13.24 5.99 18.14
C THR A 417 -11.75 6.23 18.28
N LEU A 418 -11.00 6.07 17.19
CA LEU A 418 -9.57 6.35 17.15
C LEU A 418 -9.24 7.82 17.38
N LEU A 419 -9.97 8.73 16.71
CA LEU A 419 -9.72 10.16 16.80
C LEU A 419 -10.14 10.75 18.15
N GLU A 420 -11.22 10.26 18.76
CA GLU A 420 -11.60 10.64 20.13
C GLU A 420 -10.52 10.22 21.13
N LYS A 421 -9.95 9.00 21.00
CA LYS A 421 -8.77 8.62 21.77
C LYS A 421 -7.60 9.58 21.55
N ALA A 422 -7.29 9.93 20.30
CA ALA A 422 -6.23 10.89 19.99
C ALA A 422 -6.51 12.29 20.59
N LYS A 423 -7.78 12.66 20.75
CA LYS A 423 -8.20 13.92 21.36
C LYS A 423 -8.06 13.90 22.88
N GLU A 424 -8.43 12.80 23.54
CA GLU A 424 -8.18 12.58 24.97
C GLU A 424 -6.69 12.69 25.31
N GLU A 425 -5.82 12.25 24.41
CA GLU A 425 -4.36 12.36 24.54
C GLU A 425 -3.78 13.72 24.11
N GLY A 426 -4.63 14.68 23.72
CA GLY A 426 -4.23 16.01 23.30
C GLY A 426 -3.49 16.06 21.96
N ILE A 427 -3.54 15.02 21.14
CA ILE A 427 -2.98 14.99 19.79
C ILE A 427 -3.94 15.70 18.83
N VAL A 428 -5.22 15.33 18.85
CA VAL A 428 -6.28 15.99 18.08
C VAL A 428 -6.96 17.05 18.95
N THR A 429 -7.17 18.24 18.43
CA THR A 429 -7.87 19.32 19.15
C THR A 429 -9.37 19.34 18.84
N HIS A 430 -9.72 19.04 17.59
CA HIS A 430 -11.09 19.11 17.10
C HIS A 430 -11.33 18.14 15.94
N ILE A 431 -12.52 17.55 15.88
CA ILE A 431 -12.95 16.61 14.84
C ILE A 431 -14.22 17.19 14.21
N THR A 432 -14.25 17.21 12.88
CA THR A 432 -15.33 17.75 12.04
C THR A 432 -15.33 16.99 10.71
N ASN A 433 -16.03 17.50 9.69
CA ASN A 433 -16.02 16.94 8.35
C ASN A 433 -15.81 18.02 7.27
N LEU A 434 -15.46 17.57 6.06
CA LEU A 434 -15.15 18.44 4.93
C LEU A 434 -16.33 19.37 4.57
N TRP A 435 -17.56 18.89 4.70
CA TRP A 435 -18.76 19.66 4.35
C TRP A 435 -19.00 20.81 5.33
N ASP A 436 -18.98 20.53 6.64
CA ASP A 436 -19.19 21.55 7.67
C ASP A 436 -18.11 22.64 7.61
N GLU A 437 -16.86 22.28 7.24
CA GLU A 437 -15.76 23.25 7.12
C GLU A 437 -15.81 24.14 5.87
N HIS A 438 -16.21 23.58 4.72
CA HIS A 438 -15.94 24.21 3.42
C HIS A 438 -17.17 24.35 2.51
N PHE A 439 -18.34 23.87 2.92
CA PHE A 439 -19.55 23.92 2.09
C PHE A 439 -20.77 24.50 2.81
N GLN A 440 -20.67 24.76 4.12
CA GLN A 440 -21.78 25.30 4.92
C GLN A 440 -21.99 26.82 4.75
N ALA A 441 -20.92 27.60 4.64
CA ALA A 441 -21.00 29.07 4.68
C ALA A 441 -20.08 29.80 3.68
N ASP A 442 -18.99 29.16 3.25
CA ASP A 442 -18.04 29.71 2.28
C ASP A 442 -18.03 28.81 1.02
N TYR A 443 -18.09 29.43 -0.16
CA TYR A 443 -18.13 28.74 -1.45
C TYR A 443 -16.88 29.02 -2.30
N ASP A 444 -15.75 29.39 -1.65
CA ASP A 444 -14.48 29.57 -2.33
C ASP A 444 -13.72 28.25 -2.51
N VAL A 445 -13.49 27.85 -3.77
CA VAL A 445 -12.70 26.66 -4.12
C VAL A 445 -11.26 26.74 -3.60
N ASN A 446 -10.71 27.96 -3.44
CA ASN A 446 -9.34 28.18 -2.97
C ASN A 446 -9.14 27.80 -1.50
N HIS A 447 -10.22 27.51 -0.77
CA HIS A 447 -10.18 27.02 0.61
C HIS A 447 -10.36 25.50 0.72
N ILE A 448 -10.76 24.80 -0.35
CA ILE A 448 -11.09 23.37 -0.34
C ILE A 448 -9.82 22.52 -0.61
N PRO A 449 -9.30 21.75 0.37
CA PRO A 449 -8.05 21.01 0.20
C PRO A 449 -8.09 19.97 -0.93
N TYR A 450 -7.13 20.00 -1.85
CA TYR A 450 -7.09 19.18 -3.07
C TYR A 450 -6.21 17.93 -2.94
N PHE A 451 -6.79 16.76 -2.73
CA PHE A 451 -6.01 15.51 -2.60
C PHE A 451 -6.17 14.58 -3.82
N GLU A 452 -5.05 14.12 -4.40
CA GLU A 452 -5.13 13.15 -5.49
C GLU A 452 -5.70 11.82 -4.98
N GLY A 453 -6.64 11.25 -5.74
CA GLY A 453 -7.34 10.02 -5.38
C GLY A 453 -8.50 10.19 -4.39
N ASP A 454 -8.75 11.40 -3.88
CA ASP A 454 -9.91 11.71 -3.05
C ASP A 454 -11.21 11.81 -3.88
N TYR A 455 -12.35 11.80 -3.20
CA TYR A 455 -13.67 11.86 -3.80
C TYR A 455 -13.92 13.19 -4.52
N TRP A 456 -13.77 14.33 -3.83
CA TRP A 456 -14.27 15.61 -4.36
C TRP A 456 -13.58 16.05 -5.65
N PRO A 457 -12.25 15.89 -5.87
CA PRO A 457 -11.63 16.41 -7.07
C PRO A 457 -12.10 15.72 -8.35
N GLY A 458 -12.44 14.43 -8.27
CA GLY A 458 -12.95 13.74 -9.45
C GLY A 458 -14.46 13.85 -9.62
N GLU A 459 -15.24 13.96 -8.55
CA GLU A 459 -16.66 14.28 -8.69
C GLU A 459 -16.84 15.71 -9.24
N ALA A 460 -15.98 16.66 -8.84
CA ALA A 460 -15.97 18.01 -9.38
C ALA A 460 -15.75 18.02 -10.91
N GLU A 461 -14.90 17.16 -11.48
CA GLU A 461 -14.77 17.02 -12.95
C GLU A 461 -16.07 16.58 -13.62
N ASN A 462 -16.80 15.64 -13.00
CA ASN A 462 -18.09 15.18 -13.50
C ASN A 462 -19.14 16.30 -13.44
N VAL A 463 -19.12 17.09 -12.37
CA VAL A 463 -20.01 18.25 -12.19
C VAL A 463 -19.69 19.35 -13.19
N VAL A 464 -18.43 19.73 -13.38
CA VAL A 464 -18.04 20.74 -14.39
C VAL A 464 -18.50 20.30 -15.77
N LYS A 465 -18.27 19.03 -16.13
CA LYS A 465 -18.77 18.49 -17.41
C LYS A 465 -20.28 18.61 -17.54
N ALA A 466 -21.04 18.27 -16.49
CA ALA A 466 -22.50 18.39 -16.53
C ALA A 466 -22.95 19.85 -16.71
N LEU A 467 -22.28 20.80 -16.07
CA LEU A 467 -22.56 22.23 -16.23
C LEU A 467 -22.26 22.72 -17.66
N GLU A 468 -21.16 22.25 -18.26
CA GLU A 468 -20.81 22.53 -19.66
C GLU A 468 -21.87 21.97 -20.63
N ASP A 469 -22.27 20.71 -20.45
CA ASP A 469 -23.29 20.06 -21.27
C ASP A 469 -24.64 20.81 -21.16
N GLU A 470 -25.05 21.20 -19.96
CA GLU A 470 -26.26 22.00 -19.70
C GLU A 470 -26.17 23.41 -20.35
N ALA A 471 -24.99 24.05 -20.34
CA ALA A 471 -24.76 25.32 -21.02
C ALA A 471 -24.85 25.20 -22.55
N ASN A 472 -24.29 24.13 -23.11
CA ASN A 472 -24.35 23.83 -24.54
C ASN A 472 -25.80 23.53 -24.98
N GLU A 473 -26.56 22.72 -24.24
CA GLU A 473 -27.99 22.47 -24.52
C GLU A 473 -28.80 23.78 -24.50
N ARG A 474 -28.52 24.70 -23.56
CA ARG A 474 -29.15 26.02 -23.51
C ARG A 474 -28.81 26.86 -24.73
N ASN A 475 -27.56 26.89 -25.16
CA ASN A 475 -27.13 27.64 -26.35
C ASN A 475 -27.73 27.07 -27.64
N GLU A 476 -27.78 25.75 -27.79
CA GLU A 476 -28.46 25.10 -28.92
C GLU A 476 -29.97 25.39 -28.94
N SER A 477 -30.62 25.38 -27.78
CA SER A 477 -32.06 25.69 -27.67
C SER A 477 -32.37 27.16 -27.98
N LYS A 478 -31.46 28.10 -27.65
CA LYS A 478 -31.55 29.51 -28.05
C LYS A 478 -31.34 29.69 -29.56
N SER A 479 -30.37 28.98 -30.13
CA SER A 479 -30.08 29.03 -31.57
C SER A 479 -31.21 28.43 -32.43
N ARG A 480 -31.85 27.35 -31.97
CA ARG A 480 -33.05 26.78 -32.62
C ARG A 480 -34.29 27.68 -32.54
N LYS A 481 -34.43 28.49 -31.48
CA LYS A 481 -35.50 29.49 -31.37
C LYS A 481 -35.28 30.72 -32.28
N ALA A 482 -34.04 31.02 -32.67
CA ALA A 482 -33.73 32.10 -33.61
C ALA A 482 -33.91 31.70 -35.09
N GLY A 483 -33.96 30.39 -35.40
CA GLY A 483 -33.96 29.86 -36.77
C GLY A 483 -35.28 29.27 -37.31
N SER A 484 -36.41 29.36 -36.59
CA SER A 484 -37.67 28.78 -37.07
C SER A 484 -38.90 29.64 -36.76
N ALA A 485 -39.20 30.54 -37.70
CA ALA A 485 -40.58 30.77 -38.11
C ALA A 485 -40.91 29.79 -39.25
N THR A 486 -41.30 28.55 -38.94
CA THR A 486 -42.44 27.83 -39.57
C THR A 486 -42.47 26.33 -39.25
N LYS A 487 -43.68 25.90 -38.87
CA LYS A 487 -44.34 24.58 -38.95
C LYS A 487 -43.82 23.40 -38.09
N SER A 488 -44.60 23.19 -37.04
CA SER A 488 -44.86 21.98 -36.25
C SER A 488 -44.91 20.64 -37.00
N LYS A 489 -44.40 19.58 -36.35
CA LYS A 489 -45.16 18.35 -36.00
C LYS A 489 -44.38 17.46 -35.00
N ALA A 490 -45.12 16.81 -34.12
CA ALA A 490 -44.66 16.14 -32.89
C ALA A 490 -44.56 14.60 -33.00
N LYS A 491 -43.83 14.01 -32.03
CA LYS A 491 -43.82 12.61 -31.45
C LYS A 491 -42.43 11.93 -31.52
N MET A 492 -41.92 11.15 -30.56
CA MET A 492 -42.32 10.79 -29.18
C MET A 492 -41.14 10.05 -28.46
N LYS A 493 -40.90 10.43 -27.19
CA LYS A 493 -40.36 9.71 -25.99
C LYS A 493 -39.26 8.63 -26.07
N GLY A 494 -38.19 8.89 -25.31
CA GLY A 494 -37.61 8.00 -24.30
C GLY A 494 -37.17 8.86 -23.10
N ARG A 495 -37.80 8.70 -21.92
CA ARG A 495 -37.65 9.59 -20.76
C ARG A 495 -37.11 8.82 -19.57
N THR A 496 -35.89 9.14 -19.16
CA THR A 496 -35.33 8.87 -17.82
C THR A 496 -35.18 10.21 -17.09
N GLN A 497 -35.46 10.22 -15.79
CA GLN A 497 -35.72 11.39 -14.94
C GLN A 497 -34.64 12.48 -15.03
N ARG A 498 -35.03 13.69 -15.46
CA ARG A 498 -34.30 14.97 -15.30
C ARG A 498 -35.00 15.79 -14.22
N GLY A 499 -34.25 16.31 -13.24
CA GLY A 499 -34.73 17.15 -12.15
C GLY A 499 -35.10 18.58 -12.61
N LEU A 500 -36.28 19.01 -12.16
CA LEU A 500 -36.97 20.32 -12.03
C LEU A 500 -36.80 21.51 -13.01
N ARG A 501 -37.89 22.30 -13.07
CA ARG A 501 -38.45 23.19 -14.13
C ARG A 501 -38.22 24.69 -13.77
N SER A 502 -38.63 25.77 -14.46
CA SER A 502 -39.32 26.04 -15.75
C SER A 502 -39.05 27.47 -16.29
N ASP A 503 -38.26 28.35 -15.66
CA ASP A 503 -38.13 29.75 -16.12
C ASP A 503 -36.88 30.09 -16.96
N GLY A 504 -35.86 29.24 -17.00
CA GLY A 504 -34.80 29.36 -17.98
C GLY A 504 -33.92 30.61 -17.86
N SER A 505 -33.75 31.18 -16.67
CA SER A 505 -32.67 32.11 -16.35
C SER A 505 -31.42 31.35 -15.84
N ILE A 506 -30.22 31.79 -16.26
CA ILE A 506 -28.97 31.50 -15.56
C ILE A 506 -28.73 32.76 -14.75
N GLU A 507 -29.17 32.76 -13.50
CA GLU A 507 -28.53 33.60 -12.50
C GLU A 507 -27.37 32.77 -11.93
N GLU A 508 -26.25 33.42 -11.64
CA GLU A 508 -25.42 32.97 -10.52
C GLU A 508 -26.39 32.60 -9.40
N GLU A 509 -26.43 31.35 -8.93
CA GLU A 509 -27.25 30.99 -7.74
C GLU A 509 -26.74 31.91 -6.61
N ASN A 510 -27.38 33.06 -6.39
CA ASN A 510 -27.03 34.09 -5.41
C ASN A 510 -25.55 34.52 -5.34
N GLY A 511 -24.86 34.67 -6.48
CA GLY A 511 -23.44 35.06 -6.49
C GLY A 511 -22.47 33.96 -5.99
N GLN A 512 -22.92 32.71 -5.89
CA GLN A 512 -22.12 31.56 -5.46
C GLN A 512 -21.57 30.77 -6.66
N ASP A 513 -20.40 30.15 -6.51
CA ASP A 513 -19.82 29.29 -7.54
C ASP A 513 -20.67 28.02 -7.72
N ALA A 514 -21.29 27.89 -8.91
CA ALA A 514 -22.15 26.76 -9.27
C ALA A 514 -21.49 25.38 -9.12
N LEU A 515 -20.16 25.27 -9.26
CA LEU A 515 -19.45 24.01 -8.98
C LEU A 515 -19.51 23.69 -7.50
N VAL A 516 -19.12 24.64 -6.64
CA VAL A 516 -19.03 24.45 -5.20
C VAL A 516 -20.41 24.26 -4.59
N ALA A 517 -21.42 25.02 -5.04
CA ALA A 517 -22.81 24.86 -4.61
C ALA A 517 -23.37 23.46 -4.94
N ARG A 518 -23.13 22.96 -6.16
CA ARG A 518 -23.58 21.62 -6.57
C ARG A 518 -22.79 20.51 -5.85
N MET A 519 -21.50 20.70 -5.62
CA MET A 519 -20.68 19.80 -4.80
C MET A 519 -21.15 19.75 -3.35
N GLY A 520 -21.51 20.89 -2.75
CA GLY A 520 -22.08 20.96 -1.41
C GLY A 520 -23.35 20.12 -1.27
N LYS A 521 -24.28 20.22 -2.24
CA LYS A 521 -25.50 19.40 -2.29
C LYS A 521 -25.21 17.90 -2.45
N ILE A 522 -24.14 17.52 -3.15
CA ILE A 522 -23.73 16.12 -3.34
C ILE A 522 -23.10 15.55 -2.06
N LEU A 523 -22.25 16.33 -1.40
CA LEU A 523 -21.48 15.91 -0.23
C LEU A 523 -22.30 15.87 1.06
N GLU A 524 -23.29 16.75 1.21
CA GLU A 524 -24.14 16.85 2.41
C GLU A 524 -24.67 15.49 2.93
N PRO A 525 -25.33 14.63 2.12
CA PRO A 525 -25.87 13.36 2.61
C PRO A 525 -24.79 12.35 3.02
N MET A 526 -23.54 12.56 2.61
CA MET A 526 -22.41 11.65 2.86
C MET A 526 -21.29 12.32 3.67
N LYS A 527 -21.57 13.44 4.33
CA LYS A 527 -20.56 14.31 4.95
C LYS A 527 -19.70 13.60 5.99
N ASP A 528 -20.27 12.71 6.80
CA ASP A 528 -19.51 12.01 7.85
C ASP A 528 -18.50 10.99 7.30
N ALA A 529 -18.48 10.74 5.98
CA ALA A 529 -17.45 9.93 5.34
C ALA A 529 -16.14 10.71 5.11
N PHE A 530 -16.15 12.04 5.21
CA PHE A 530 -15.00 12.92 4.93
C PHE A 530 -14.53 13.59 6.21
N ILE A 531 -13.77 12.86 7.01
CA ILE A 531 -13.38 13.28 8.36
C ILE A 531 -12.20 14.25 8.28
N VAL A 532 -12.32 15.36 9.01
CA VAL A 532 -11.27 16.37 9.19
C VAL A 532 -10.90 16.42 10.67
N ALA A 533 -9.62 16.20 10.96
CA ALA A 533 -9.10 16.22 12.32
C ALA A 533 -8.02 17.30 12.46
N TYR A 534 -8.27 18.28 13.32
CA TYR A 534 -7.32 19.32 13.65
C TYR A 534 -6.27 18.79 14.62
N LEU A 535 -5.00 18.89 14.23
CA LEU A 535 -3.85 18.55 15.07
C LEU A 535 -3.39 19.76 15.90
N GLN A 536 -3.69 20.96 15.41
CA GLN A 536 -3.40 22.25 16.05
C GLN A 536 -4.71 23.06 16.17
N PRO A 537 -4.79 24.07 17.06
CA PRO A 537 -5.96 24.95 17.13
C PRO A 537 -6.26 25.64 15.78
N ARG A 538 -7.52 25.97 15.49
CA ARG A 538 -7.93 26.55 14.19
C ARG A 538 -7.13 27.82 13.84
N ASP A 539 -6.91 28.70 14.81
CA ASP A 539 -6.17 29.96 14.62
C ASP A 539 -4.71 29.75 14.21
N PHE A 540 -4.13 28.57 14.50
CA PHE A 540 -2.77 28.23 14.08
C PHE A 540 -2.62 28.27 12.56
N ALA A 541 -3.63 27.82 11.81
CA ALA A 541 -3.60 27.81 10.35
C ALA A 541 -3.50 29.25 9.81
N HIS A 542 -4.33 30.17 10.30
CA HIS A 542 -4.32 31.59 9.90
C HIS A 542 -2.99 32.28 10.23
N VAL A 543 -2.42 31.99 11.41
CA VAL A 543 -1.10 32.54 11.79
C VAL A 543 0.00 32.07 10.84
N MET A 544 -0.02 30.80 10.45
CA MET A 544 1.01 30.23 9.55
C MET A 544 0.84 30.70 8.10
N GLU A 545 -0.40 30.83 7.62
CA GLU A 545 -0.72 31.40 6.31
C GLU A 545 -0.19 32.83 6.18
N GLY A 546 -0.49 33.70 7.15
CA GLY A 546 0.03 35.06 7.15
C GLY A 546 1.56 35.15 7.26
N ARG A 547 2.25 34.12 7.77
CA ARG A 547 3.73 34.04 7.71
C ARG A 547 4.20 33.67 6.30
N TYR A 548 3.60 32.65 5.69
CA TYR A 548 3.94 32.21 4.34
C TYR A 548 3.78 33.30 3.30
N GLU A 549 2.68 34.06 3.34
CA GLU A 549 2.46 35.18 2.41
C GLU A 549 3.55 36.25 2.53
N ARG A 550 4.00 36.56 3.75
CA ARG A 550 5.11 37.50 4.00
C ARG A 550 6.42 36.97 3.44
N GLU A 551 6.66 35.67 3.57
CA GLU A 551 7.86 35.03 3.04
C GLU A 551 7.87 34.97 1.51
N GLN A 552 6.74 34.65 0.88
CA GLN A 552 6.60 34.73 -0.57
C GLN A 552 6.82 36.16 -1.11
N LYS A 553 6.26 37.17 -0.45
CA LYS A 553 6.47 38.59 -0.82
C LYS A 553 7.95 39.00 -0.72
N ARG A 554 8.66 38.51 0.30
CA ARG A 554 10.12 38.70 0.42
C ARG A 554 10.90 38.02 -0.71
N LEU A 555 10.55 36.78 -1.06
CA LEU A 555 11.20 36.03 -2.15
C LEU A 555 10.94 36.64 -3.53
N LEU A 556 9.79 37.30 -3.71
CA LEU A 556 9.41 38.00 -4.95
C LEU A 556 10.01 39.42 -5.06
N GLY A 557 10.66 39.92 -4.00
CA GLY A 557 11.38 41.20 -4.02
C GLY A 557 10.52 42.46 -3.85
N ASP A 558 9.28 42.32 -3.37
CA ASP A 558 8.31 43.43 -3.29
C ASP A 558 8.46 44.30 -2.02
N ASP A 559 9.29 43.89 -1.04
CA ASP A 559 9.58 44.65 0.17
C ASP A 559 10.98 45.28 0.10
N VAL A 560 11.12 46.40 -0.63
CA VAL A 560 12.14 47.40 -0.33
C VAL A 560 11.48 48.47 0.54
N PRO A 561 11.82 48.57 1.84
CA PRO A 561 11.37 49.71 2.63
C PRO A 561 11.95 50.98 2.01
N LYS A 562 11.09 51.89 1.54
CA LYS A 562 11.49 53.26 1.19
C LYS A 562 12.02 53.93 2.45
N SER A 563 13.34 53.99 2.60
CA SER A 563 13.98 54.81 3.62
C SER A 563 13.83 56.28 3.22
N ASN A 564 13.12 57.03 4.06
CA ASN A 564 12.99 58.47 3.96
C ASN A 564 14.35 59.15 4.07
N ALA A 565 14.49 60.20 3.26
CA ALA A 565 15.64 61.09 3.18
C ALA A 565 16.01 61.71 4.55
N GLY A 566 17.31 61.82 4.79
CA GLY A 566 17.91 62.51 5.93
C GLY A 566 19.43 62.52 5.87
N SER A 567 20.00 63.29 4.93
CA SER A 567 21.39 63.77 4.98
C SER A 567 21.55 64.79 6.14
N PRO A 568 22.75 65.02 6.73
CA PRO A 568 23.93 65.42 5.95
C PRO A 568 25.36 65.06 6.47
N ALA A 569 26.28 65.20 5.52
CA ALA A 569 27.66 65.68 5.60
C ALA A 569 28.80 64.75 6.09
N GLY A 570 29.79 64.56 5.19
CA GLY A 570 31.19 64.83 5.52
C GLY A 570 32.25 63.77 5.16
N GLN A 571 32.98 64.06 4.07
CA GLN A 571 34.41 63.78 3.84
C GLN A 571 34.86 62.33 3.52
N VAL A 572 35.26 61.99 2.27
CA VAL A 572 36.48 62.36 1.50
C VAL A 572 37.63 61.35 1.76
N LEU A 573 37.80 60.38 0.84
CA LEU A 573 39.02 60.10 0.02
C LEU A 573 39.15 58.64 -0.45
N ASN A 574 39.16 58.50 -1.78
CA ASN A 574 40.14 57.79 -2.63
C ASN A 574 40.46 56.29 -2.40
N SER A 575 40.79 55.47 -3.39
CA SER A 575 40.61 55.38 -4.85
C SER A 575 41.41 54.12 -5.28
N GLU A 576 41.14 53.61 -6.49
CA GLU A 576 42.01 52.71 -7.29
C GLU A 576 41.91 51.20 -7.00
N VAL A 577 41.18 50.40 -7.80
CA VAL A 577 41.36 49.93 -9.19
C VAL A 577 42.64 49.08 -9.39
N SER A 578 42.48 47.78 -9.66
CA SER A 578 42.96 47.08 -10.88
C SER A 578 43.35 45.62 -10.65
N ALA A 579 43.06 44.82 -11.67
CA ALA A 579 43.17 43.37 -11.79
C ALA A 579 44.60 42.83 -11.86
N GLU A 580 44.78 41.51 -11.68
CA GLU A 580 45.24 40.61 -12.76
C GLU A 580 45.37 39.14 -12.33
N CYS A 581 45.33 38.29 -13.35
CA CYS A 581 45.27 36.83 -13.35
C CYS A 581 46.65 36.26 -13.73
N SER A 582 47.12 35.17 -13.11
CA SER A 582 47.95 34.14 -13.79
C SER A 582 48.25 32.94 -12.89
N SER A 583 48.33 31.77 -13.51
CA SER A 583 48.49 30.43 -12.94
C SER A 583 49.94 29.87 -13.09
N PRO A 584 50.22 28.55 -12.97
CA PRO A 584 51.08 27.84 -11.99
C PRO A 584 52.48 27.43 -12.54
N PRO A 585 53.26 26.55 -11.85
CA PRO A 585 53.37 25.15 -12.32
C PRO A 585 53.67 24.07 -11.24
N SER A 586 53.96 22.85 -11.71
CA SER A 586 53.74 21.51 -11.15
C SER A 586 55.01 20.71 -10.74
N ASP A 587 54.76 19.50 -10.17
CA ASP A 587 55.55 18.23 -10.22
C ASP A 587 56.83 18.10 -9.32
N THR A 588 57.22 16.97 -8.68
CA THR A 588 56.89 15.52 -8.75
C THR A 588 57.59 14.68 -7.63
N VAL A 589 56.99 13.50 -7.31
CA VAL A 589 57.57 12.15 -6.97
C VAL A 589 58.15 11.78 -5.57
N GLY A 590 57.63 10.65 -5.02
CA GLY A 590 58.36 9.71 -4.14
C GLY A 590 57.49 8.81 -3.22
N ALA A 591 57.58 7.48 -3.33
CA ALA A 591 56.97 6.44 -2.46
C ALA A 591 58.07 5.43 -2.00
N PRO A 592 57.79 4.29 -1.31
CA PRO A 592 57.27 4.04 0.05
C PRO A 592 58.17 3.07 0.89
N VAL A 593 58.11 2.99 2.25
CA VAL A 593 58.55 1.79 3.05
C VAL A 593 57.84 1.68 4.43
N ILE A 594 57.65 0.42 4.84
CA ILE A 594 57.04 -0.29 6.00
C ILE A 594 57.73 -0.05 7.37
N SER A 595 56.99 -0.07 8.51
CA SER A 595 57.07 -1.10 9.60
C SER A 595 56.60 -0.67 11.02
N THR A 596 55.68 -1.48 11.58
CA THR A 596 55.56 -2.06 12.95
C THR A 596 55.69 -1.24 14.25
N ASN A 597 54.67 -1.28 15.13
CA ASN A 597 54.63 -2.10 16.39
C ASN A 597 53.44 -1.78 17.34
N ILE A 598 52.61 -2.82 17.58
CA ILE A 598 52.17 -3.46 18.84
C ILE A 598 52.00 -2.62 20.14
N ALA A 599 50.78 -2.63 20.72
CA ALA A 599 50.49 -3.09 22.10
C ALA A 599 48.97 -3.05 22.45
N GLU A 600 48.37 -4.22 22.68
CA GLU A 600 47.27 -4.48 23.65
C GLU A 600 47.90 -4.99 24.98
N PRO A 601 47.20 -5.46 26.06
CA PRO A 601 45.76 -5.49 26.41
C PRO A 601 45.48 -5.08 27.90
N THR A 602 44.21 -5.03 28.35
CA THR A 602 43.60 -5.94 29.37
C THR A 602 42.36 -5.40 30.12
N VAL A 603 41.26 -6.11 29.87
CA VAL A 603 40.12 -6.56 30.72
C VAL A 603 40.21 -6.33 32.25
N ARG A 604 39.07 -5.93 32.87
CA ARG A 604 38.48 -6.63 34.04
C ARG A 604 37.01 -6.24 34.32
N LEU A 605 36.18 -7.28 34.36
CA LEU A 605 34.87 -7.37 35.02
C LEU A 605 35.06 -7.43 36.54
N ASP A 606 34.07 -6.97 37.31
CA ASP A 606 33.54 -7.79 38.41
C ASP A 606 32.16 -7.34 38.90
N VAL A 607 31.36 -8.36 39.25
CA VAL A 607 30.02 -8.34 39.84
C VAL A 607 30.16 -8.85 41.28
N THR A 608 29.46 -8.28 42.27
CA THR A 608 28.69 -8.99 43.33
C THR A 608 28.12 -8.06 44.44
N HIS A 609 26.90 -8.41 44.88
CA HIS A 609 26.00 -7.92 45.97
C HIS A 609 26.57 -8.18 47.41
N PRO A 610 25.97 -7.75 48.59
CA PRO A 610 24.53 -7.76 48.96
C PRO A 610 23.95 -6.78 50.06
N VAL A 611 22.59 -6.69 50.07
CA VAL A 611 21.58 -6.64 51.17
C VAL A 611 21.70 -5.66 52.37
N SER A 612 20.66 -4.83 52.62
CA SER A 612 19.80 -4.89 53.84
C SER A 612 18.72 -3.79 53.90
N ASN A 613 17.60 -4.15 54.54
CA ASN A 613 16.33 -3.46 54.70
C ASN A 613 16.39 -2.25 55.65
N ASN A 614 15.45 -1.31 55.49
CA ASN A 614 14.55 -0.91 56.58
C ASN A 614 13.28 -0.23 56.03
N GLU A 615 12.15 -0.71 56.55
CA GLU A 615 10.80 -0.20 56.37
C GLU A 615 10.61 1.07 57.22
N ASP A 616 9.82 2.02 56.73
CA ASP A 616 8.92 2.79 57.59
C ASP A 616 7.72 3.32 56.80
N ASN A 617 6.54 3.13 57.39
CA ASN A 617 5.21 3.44 56.89
C ASN A 617 4.94 4.95 56.82
N GLN A 618 4.34 5.44 55.72
CA GLN A 618 3.14 6.30 55.78
C GLN A 618 2.48 6.51 54.40
N ALA A 619 1.14 6.45 54.43
CA ALA A 619 0.20 6.51 53.31
C ALA A 619 0.07 7.93 52.69
N PRO A 620 -0.60 8.07 51.53
CA PRO A 620 -0.28 9.10 50.53
C PRO A 620 -1.01 10.43 50.75
N THR A 621 -0.29 11.54 50.61
CA THR A 621 -0.85 12.88 50.42
C THR A 621 -0.82 13.25 48.93
N GLU A 622 -1.98 13.69 48.43
CA GLU A 622 -2.23 14.22 47.10
C GLU A 622 -1.17 15.25 46.67
N PRO A 623 -0.62 15.20 45.43
CA PRO A 623 0.16 16.31 44.92
C PRO A 623 -0.77 17.39 44.38
N THR A 624 -0.83 18.48 45.13
CA THR A 624 -1.35 19.78 44.72
C THR A 624 -0.78 20.21 43.37
N ALA A 625 -1.66 20.62 42.46
CA ALA A 625 -1.30 21.21 41.18
C ALA A 625 -0.35 22.41 41.37
N ASP A 626 0.87 22.29 40.84
CA ASP A 626 1.81 23.40 40.74
C ASP A 626 1.37 24.31 39.58
N VAL A 627 0.77 25.44 39.93
CA VAL A 627 0.22 26.46 39.00
C VAL A 627 1.33 27.33 38.38
N ASN A 628 2.62 26.99 38.53
CA ASN A 628 3.74 27.80 38.03
C ASN A 628 4.79 27.04 37.20
N ALA A 629 4.38 25.99 36.48
CA ALA A 629 5.20 25.47 35.38
C ALA A 629 5.19 26.48 34.20
N LYS A 630 6.26 27.30 34.10
CA LYS A 630 6.51 28.16 32.94
C LYS A 630 6.50 27.30 31.66
N PRO A 631 5.74 27.67 30.61
CA PRO A 631 5.74 26.93 29.36
C PRO A 631 7.15 26.98 28.75
N SER A 632 7.69 25.80 28.44
CA SER A 632 8.94 25.67 27.69
C SER A 632 8.86 26.53 26.43
N HIS A 633 9.83 27.44 26.24
CA HIS A 633 9.97 28.27 25.05
C HIS A 633 9.68 27.45 23.78
N GLY A 634 8.64 27.87 23.06
CA GLY A 634 8.05 27.13 21.95
C GLY A 634 9.07 26.80 20.87
N LYS A 635 9.10 25.53 20.45
CA LYS A 635 9.63 25.18 19.13
C LYS A 635 8.93 26.09 18.12
N ALA A 636 9.68 26.92 17.42
CA ALA A 636 9.17 27.60 16.24
C ALA A 636 8.78 26.50 15.25
N PHE A 637 7.48 26.29 15.02
CA PHE A 637 6.96 25.36 14.00
C PHE A 637 7.17 25.91 12.57
N ASP A 638 8.26 26.64 12.35
CA ASP A 638 8.46 27.45 11.15
C ASP A 638 8.54 26.56 9.91
N GLU A 639 8.96 25.30 10.04
CA GLU A 639 9.09 24.41 8.90
C GLU A 639 8.60 22.99 9.19
N THR A 640 7.81 22.43 8.26
CA THR A 640 7.37 21.02 8.29
C THR A 640 8.39 20.06 7.70
N GLU A 641 9.67 20.39 7.79
CA GLU A 641 10.73 19.60 7.17
C GLU A 641 10.65 18.14 7.61
N ASP A 642 10.86 17.25 6.64
CA ASP A 642 11.05 15.85 6.93
C ASP A 642 12.55 15.59 7.02
N THR A 643 12.98 15.12 8.17
CA THR A 643 14.40 14.80 8.39
C THR A 643 14.71 13.34 8.08
N ASP A 644 13.70 12.55 7.71
CA ASP A 644 13.88 11.19 7.19
C ASP A 644 14.37 11.22 5.74
N GLU A 645 15.27 10.29 5.41
CA GLU A 645 15.83 10.16 4.07
C GLU A 645 14.74 9.82 3.04
N ILE A 646 14.97 10.22 1.78
CA ILE A 646 14.16 9.74 0.66
C ILE A 646 14.39 8.23 0.49
N ILE A 647 13.30 7.47 0.55
CA ILE A 647 13.30 6.02 0.38
C ILE A 647 12.47 5.71 -0.85
N GLU A 648 13.12 5.24 -1.91
CA GLU A 648 12.44 4.83 -3.12
C GLU A 648 12.27 3.31 -3.14
N SER A 649 11.07 2.85 -3.45
CA SER A 649 10.78 1.43 -3.61
C SER A 649 10.04 1.18 -4.91
N GLU A 650 10.61 0.34 -5.76
CA GLU A 650 10.01 -0.03 -7.04
C GLU A 650 8.58 -0.60 -6.91
N PHE A 651 8.22 -1.14 -5.74
CA PHE A 651 6.93 -1.75 -5.48
C PHE A 651 6.11 -1.06 -4.39
N TYR A 652 6.71 -0.29 -3.48
CA TYR A 652 5.98 0.39 -2.39
C TYR A 652 5.77 1.89 -2.59
N ASP A 653 6.20 2.46 -3.73
CA ASP A 653 5.96 3.88 -4.04
C ASP A 653 4.48 4.20 -4.33
N THR A 654 3.71 3.19 -4.76
CA THR A 654 2.26 3.26 -4.96
C THR A 654 1.62 1.90 -4.65
N ARG A 655 0.36 1.90 -4.19
CA ARG A 655 -0.41 0.66 -3.98
C ARG A 655 -0.49 -0.20 -5.24
N GLN A 656 -0.62 0.42 -6.41
CA GLN A 656 -0.78 -0.31 -7.68
C GLN A 656 0.47 -1.12 -8.02
N GLN A 657 1.67 -0.59 -7.74
CA GLN A 657 2.90 -1.34 -7.96
C GLN A 657 2.99 -2.57 -7.03
N PHE A 658 2.56 -2.45 -5.77
CA PHE A 658 2.55 -3.59 -4.84
C PHE A 658 1.51 -4.63 -5.24
N LEU A 659 0.31 -4.21 -5.66
CA LEU A 659 -0.73 -5.11 -6.20
C LEU A 659 -0.24 -5.84 -7.46
N ASN A 660 0.45 -5.14 -8.37
CA ASN A 660 1.02 -5.73 -9.58
C ASN A 660 2.12 -6.76 -9.25
N LEU A 661 2.98 -6.46 -8.25
CA LEU A 661 3.98 -7.42 -7.76
C LEU A 661 3.29 -8.70 -7.25
N CYS A 662 2.22 -8.53 -6.48
CA CYS A 662 1.49 -9.64 -5.89
C CYS A 662 0.80 -10.50 -6.96
N GLN A 663 0.06 -9.86 -7.86
CA GLN A 663 -0.62 -10.54 -8.96
C GLN A 663 0.35 -11.29 -9.88
N GLY A 664 1.47 -10.64 -10.26
CA GLY A 664 2.44 -11.23 -11.17
C GLY A 664 3.30 -12.35 -10.56
N ASN A 665 3.30 -12.54 -9.24
CA ASN A 665 4.02 -13.64 -8.57
C ASN A 665 3.10 -14.57 -7.77
N HIS A 666 1.76 -14.44 -7.92
CA HIS A 666 0.77 -15.17 -7.12
C HIS A 666 0.99 -15.04 -5.60
N TYR A 667 1.42 -13.86 -5.14
CA TYR A 667 1.51 -13.56 -3.72
C TYR A 667 0.14 -13.15 -3.19
N GLN A 668 -0.40 -13.92 -2.25
CA GLN A 668 -1.75 -13.76 -1.71
C GLN A 668 -1.73 -13.63 -0.19
N PHE A 669 -2.82 -13.13 0.39
CA PHE A 669 -3.01 -12.93 1.82
C PHE A 669 -4.27 -13.62 2.38
N ASP A 670 -4.91 -14.45 1.57
CA ASP A 670 -6.17 -15.15 1.83
C ASP A 670 -6.06 -16.26 2.87
N ASP A 671 -4.87 -16.85 2.99
CA ASP A 671 -4.52 -17.80 4.05
C ASP A 671 -3.23 -17.39 4.78
N LEU A 672 -3.12 -17.75 6.06
CA LEU A 672 -1.93 -17.40 6.87
C LEU A 672 -0.63 -17.94 6.26
N ARG A 673 -0.66 -19.15 5.67
CA ARG A 673 0.52 -19.74 4.99
C ARG A 673 0.95 -18.88 3.79
N ARG A 674 -0.01 -18.36 3.03
CA ARG A 674 0.21 -17.50 1.86
C ARG A 674 0.68 -16.12 2.32
N ALA A 675 0.06 -15.54 3.34
CA ALA A 675 0.50 -14.28 3.94
C ALA A 675 1.96 -14.36 4.46
N LYS A 676 2.35 -15.45 5.12
CA LYS A 676 3.75 -15.71 5.53
C LYS A 676 4.69 -15.79 4.34
N HIS A 677 4.35 -16.61 3.35
CA HIS A 677 5.16 -16.78 2.15
C HIS A 677 5.31 -15.45 1.38
N THR A 678 4.21 -14.74 1.15
CA THR A 678 4.18 -13.42 0.54
C THR A 678 5.06 -12.42 1.30
N SER A 679 4.96 -12.39 2.63
CA SER A 679 5.76 -11.49 3.48
C SER A 679 7.24 -11.82 3.39
N MET A 680 7.60 -13.11 3.46
CA MET A 680 8.97 -13.59 3.27
C MET A 680 9.53 -13.20 1.89
N MET A 681 8.75 -13.39 0.82
CA MET A 681 9.18 -13.03 -0.54
C MET A 681 9.30 -11.51 -0.71
N SER A 682 8.41 -10.74 -0.11
CA SER A 682 8.48 -9.28 -0.17
C SER A 682 9.71 -8.73 0.57
N LEU A 683 9.98 -9.26 1.77
CA LEU A 683 11.20 -8.97 2.53
C LEU A 683 12.46 -9.34 1.74
N TYR A 684 12.45 -10.50 1.08
CA TYR A 684 13.53 -10.92 0.21
C TYR A 684 13.79 -9.93 -0.93
N HIS A 685 12.76 -9.46 -1.63
CA HIS A 685 12.90 -8.46 -2.71
C HIS A 685 13.42 -7.12 -2.21
N MET A 686 13.06 -6.72 -0.99
CA MET A 686 13.59 -5.50 -0.38
C MET A 686 15.09 -5.61 -0.05
N HIS A 687 15.50 -6.74 0.51
CA HIS A 687 16.90 -6.96 0.88
C HIS A 687 17.78 -7.30 -0.34
N ASN A 688 17.18 -7.68 -1.48
CA ASN A 688 17.89 -8.09 -2.69
C ASN A 688 17.35 -7.38 -3.95
N PRO A 689 17.51 -6.04 -4.07
CA PRO A 689 16.88 -5.22 -5.11
C PRO A 689 17.32 -5.56 -6.54
N ASP A 690 18.50 -6.20 -6.71
CA ASP A 690 19.05 -6.61 -8.00
C ASP A 690 18.51 -7.95 -8.52
N VAL A 691 17.78 -8.71 -7.71
CA VAL A 691 17.24 -10.02 -8.10
C VAL A 691 16.03 -9.86 -9.03
N PRO A 692 15.91 -10.68 -10.10
CA PRO A 692 14.72 -10.66 -10.96
C PRO A 692 13.43 -10.88 -10.15
N LYS A 693 12.49 -9.95 -10.31
CA LYS A 693 11.30 -9.82 -9.45
C LYS A 693 10.12 -10.64 -9.94
N PHE A 694 10.01 -10.83 -11.25
CA PHE A 694 9.07 -11.77 -11.87
C PHE A 694 9.88 -12.94 -12.39
N LEU A 695 9.56 -14.15 -11.93
CA LEU A 695 10.21 -15.35 -12.45
C LEU A 695 9.50 -15.80 -13.70
N VAL A 696 10.31 -16.27 -14.63
CA VAL A 696 9.81 -16.91 -15.82
C VAL A 696 9.59 -18.38 -15.47
N THR A 697 8.34 -18.80 -15.36
CA THR A 697 7.99 -20.21 -15.14
C THR A 697 8.07 -20.99 -16.45
N CYS A 698 8.69 -22.17 -16.42
CA CYS A 698 8.67 -23.06 -17.55
C CYS A 698 7.25 -23.60 -17.80
N SER A 699 6.63 -23.28 -18.92
CA SER A 699 5.27 -23.68 -19.31
C SER A 699 5.05 -25.19 -19.43
N ASN A 700 6.12 -26.00 -19.44
CA ASN A 700 6.00 -27.46 -19.44
C ASN A 700 6.05 -28.10 -18.04
N CYS A 701 7.07 -27.78 -17.23
CA CYS A 701 7.22 -28.37 -15.89
C CYS A 701 6.67 -27.48 -14.77
N ASN A 702 6.21 -26.26 -15.08
CA ASN A 702 5.77 -25.22 -14.15
C ASN A 702 6.81 -24.83 -13.08
N VAL A 703 8.08 -25.16 -13.31
CA VAL A 703 9.19 -24.78 -12.44
C VAL A 703 9.72 -23.40 -12.86
N ASP A 704 9.95 -22.55 -11.87
CA ASP A 704 10.64 -21.29 -12.03
C ASP A 704 12.04 -21.45 -12.66
N ILE A 705 12.30 -20.74 -13.75
CA ILE A 705 13.62 -20.67 -14.36
C ILE A 705 14.44 -19.63 -13.59
N ASN A 706 15.07 -20.03 -12.49
CA ASN A 706 15.82 -19.16 -11.58
C ASN A 706 17.32 -19.03 -11.91
N SER A 707 17.85 -19.91 -12.76
CA SER A 707 19.26 -19.99 -13.12
C SER A 707 19.44 -20.70 -14.48
N GLY A 708 20.53 -20.42 -15.18
CA GLY A 708 20.84 -21.06 -16.46
C GLY A 708 20.16 -20.36 -17.66
N TYR A 709 19.45 -21.12 -18.50
CA TYR A 709 18.85 -20.62 -19.73
C TYR A 709 17.32 -20.75 -19.75
N CYS A 710 16.65 -19.68 -20.17
CA CYS A 710 15.22 -19.67 -20.50
C CYS A 710 15.04 -19.56 -22.02
N TYR A 711 14.16 -20.42 -22.57
CA TYR A 711 13.81 -20.45 -24.00
C TYR A 711 12.39 -19.94 -24.18
N THR A 712 12.24 -18.73 -24.73
CA THR A 712 10.94 -18.09 -24.92
C THR A 712 10.47 -18.27 -26.36
N SER A 713 9.22 -18.69 -26.57
CA SER A 713 8.64 -18.79 -27.92
C SER A 713 8.57 -17.41 -28.58
N GLU A 714 8.91 -17.35 -29.86
CA GLU A 714 8.84 -16.09 -30.63
C GLU A 714 7.40 -15.73 -31.05
N LYS A 715 6.47 -16.68 -31.00
CA LYS A 715 5.04 -16.44 -31.28
C LYS A 715 4.21 -16.19 -30.03
N ASP A 716 4.59 -16.81 -28.92
CA ASP A 716 3.92 -16.68 -27.63
C ASP A 716 4.95 -16.27 -26.57
N THR A 717 4.93 -14.99 -26.21
CA THR A 717 5.90 -14.40 -25.28
C THR A 717 5.73 -14.86 -23.84
N GLU A 718 4.67 -15.62 -23.53
CA GLU A 718 4.43 -16.23 -22.22
C GLU A 718 4.75 -17.73 -22.18
N PHE A 719 5.02 -18.33 -23.36
CA PHE A 719 5.44 -19.72 -23.43
C PHE A 719 6.96 -19.81 -23.30
N HIS A 720 7.41 -20.26 -22.12
CA HIS A 720 8.81 -20.36 -21.77
C HIS A 720 9.17 -21.81 -21.44
N LEU A 721 10.35 -22.26 -21.83
CA LEU A 721 10.88 -23.57 -21.45
C LEU A 721 12.19 -23.40 -20.69
N CYS A 722 12.34 -24.13 -19.57
CA CYS A 722 13.63 -24.28 -18.92
C CYS A 722 14.58 -25.08 -19.83
N GLN A 723 15.88 -25.05 -19.52
CA GLN A 723 16.89 -25.80 -20.27
C GLN A 723 16.52 -27.28 -20.45
N ASP A 724 16.09 -27.95 -19.37
CA ASP A 724 15.80 -29.39 -19.40
C ASP A 724 14.54 -29.71 -20.23
N CYS A 725 13.48 -28.92 -20.08
CA CYS A 725 12.26 -29.09 -20.87
C CYS A 725 12.47 -28.73 -22.34
N TYR A 726 13.29 -27.70 -22.63
CA TYR A 726 13.68 -27.40 -23.99
C TYR A 726 14.46 -28.58 -24.59
N GLN A 727 15.45 -29.13 -23.91
CA GLN A 727 16.21 -30.27 -24.44
C GLN A 727 15.32 -31.49 -24.71
N LYS A 728 14.38 -31.81 -23.82
CA LYS A 728 13.46 -32.95 -23.96
C LYS A 728 12.39 -32.74 -25.03
N MET A 729 11.87 -31.53 -25.18
CA MET A 729 10.66 -31.27 -25.97
C MET A 729 10.87 -30.37 -27.18
N HIS A 730 12.04 -29.76 -27.37
CA HIS A 730 12.27 -28.88 -28.52
C HIS A 730 12.02 -29.61 -29.83
N LYS A 731 12.29 -30.92 -29.95
CA LYS A 731 12.02 -31.69 -31.17
C LYS A 731 10.52 -31.87 -31.47
N VAL A 732 9.66 -31.82 -30.46
CA VAL A 732 8.19 -31.92 -30.60
C VAL A 732 7.59 -30.57 -31.01
N PHE A 733 8.20 -29.47 -30.59
CA PHE A 733 7.70 -28.10 -30.83
C PHE A 733 8.51 -27.30 -31.88
N ALA A 734 9.67 -27.80 -32.32
CA ALA A 734 10.59 -27.12 -33.25
C ALA A 734 9.92 -26.79 -34.58
N ASP A 735 9.05 -27.68 -35.07
CA ASP A 735 8.35 -27.47 -36.33
C ASP A 735 7.14 -26.52 -36.20
N LYS A 736 6.74 -26.14 -34.98
CA LYS A 736 5.59 -25.26 -34.71
C LYS A 736 5.97 -23.87 -34.17
N PHE A 737 7.09 -23.73 -33.44
CA PHE A 737 7.49 -22.48 -32.78
C PHE A 737 9.03 -22.28 -32.75
N PRO A 738 9.58 -21.16 -33.26
CA PRO A 738 10.95 -20.77 -33.00
C PRO A 738 11.10 -20.27 -31.56
N PHE A 739 12.24 -20.59 -30.92
CA PHE A 739 12.52 -20.21 -29.52
C PHE A 739 13.77 -19.35 -29.41
N ARG A 740 13.68 -18.26 -28.64
CA ARG A 740 14.79 -17.37 -28.29
C ARG A 740 15.37 -17.74 -26.92
N ARG A 741 16.69 -17.95 -26.87
CA ARG A 741 17.43 -18.22 -25.64
C ARG A 741 17.73 -16.93 -24.86
N SER A 742 17.66 -17.01 -23.53
CA SER A 742 17.94 -15.95 -22.57
C SER A 742 18.73 -16.52 -21.37
N VAL A 743 19.62 -15.73 -20.77
CA VAL A 743 20.41 -16.14 -19.58
C VAL A 743 19.76 -15.58 -18.32
N VAL A 744 19.58 -16.42 -17.30
CA VAL A 744 18.99 -16.03 -16.01
C VAL A 744 20.04 -16.12 -14.90
N GLY A 745 20.36 -14.97 -14.28
CA GLY A 745 21.20 -14.80 -13.09
C GLY A 745 22.72 -14.67 -13.32
N SER A 746 23.33 -13.55 -12.89
CA SER A 746 24.76 -13.49 -12.54
C SER A 746 25.11 -12.49 -11.43
N ASP A 747 25.85 -13.03 -10.45
CA ASP A 747 26.81 -12.52 -9.46
C ASP A 747 26.55 -11.32 -8.52
N SER A 748 26.59 -11.69 -7.23
CA SER A 748 27.30 -11.08 -6.08
C SER A 748 26.92 -9.68 -5.60
N GLN A 749 26.45 -9.56 -4.34
CA GLN A 749 27.01 -8.57 -3.39
C GLN A 749 26.53 -8.71 -1.94
N ALA A 750 27.48 -8.47 -1.03
CA ALA A 750 27.32 -8.36 0.41
C ALA A 750 26.79 -6.96 0.82
N GLN A 751 26.23 -6.87 2.03
CA GLN A 751 25.66 -5.65 2.61
C GLN A 751 26.69 -4.52 2.78
N LEU A 752 26.32 -3.30 2.38
CA LEU A 752 27.13 -2.07 2.51
C LEU A 752 26.97 -1.42 3.90
N THR A 753 28.07 -0.87 4.44
CA THR A 753 28.15 -0.13 5.72
C THR A 753 27.53 1.28 5.65
N GLU A 754 27.32 1.94 6.78
CA GLU A 754 26.64 3.26 6.87
C GLU A 754 27.41 4.39 6.18
N GLU A 755 28.73 4.41 6.30
CA GLU A 755 29.59 5.37 5.61
C GLU A 755 29.54 5.18 4.08
N GLN A 756 29.59 3.93 3.63
CA GLN A 756 29.43 3.58 2.21
C GLN A 756 28.06 3.97 1.64
N ARG A 757 27.00 4.06 2.46
CA ARG A 757 25.66 4.52 2.04
C ARG A 757 25.58 6.04 1.91
N ARG A 758 26.18 6.81 2.83
CA ARG A 758 26.27 8.28 2.71
C ARG A 758 27.07 8.68 1.48
N ASP A 759 28.19 8.00 1.25
CA ASP A 759 28.98 8.18 0.05
C ASP A 759 28.20 7.80 -1.22
N ARG A 760 27.39 6.74 -1.17
CA ARG A 760 26.49 6.39 -2.27
C ARG A 760 25.45 7.47 -2.54
N HIS A 761 24.83 8.08 -1.52
CA HIS A 761 23.85 9.15 -1.71
C HIS A 761 24.48 10.40 -2.34
N ARG A 762 25.62 10.86 -1.82
CA ARG A 762 26.39 11.97 -2.40
C ARG A 762 26.83 11.65 -3.83
N SER A 763 27.25 10.41 -4.07
CA SER A 763 27.62 9.91 -5.39
C SER A 763 26.44 9.94 -6.36
N ILE A 764 25.22 9.57 -5.94
CA ILE A 764 24.01 9.62 -6.78
C ILE A 764 23.71 11.06 -7.21
N GLN A 765 23.77 12.04 -6.30
CA GLN A 765 23.53 13.45 -6.64
C GLN A 765 24.57 13.99 -7.63
N LEU A 766 25.84 13.65 -7.43
CA LEU A 766 26.91 14.01 -8.36
C LEU A 766 26.71 13.37 -9.74
N HIS A 767 26.30 12.10 -9.78
CA HIS A 767 25.97 11.39 -11.01
C HIS A 767 24.72 11.96 -11.70
N MET A 768 23.73 12.49 -10.97
CA MET A 768 22.56 13.18 -11.54
C MET A 768 22.97 14.46 -12.28
N GLN A 769 23.79 15.29 -11.67
CA GLN A 769 24.30 16.51 -12.31
C GLN A 769 25.13 16.17 -13.55
N LEU A 770 25.98 15.15 -13.45
CA LEU A 770 26.78 14.65 -14.57
C LEU A 770 25.92 14.08 -15.71
N LEU A 771 24.85 13.35 -15.39
CA LEU A 771 23.90 12.80 -16.34
C LEU A 771 23.19 13.92 -17.13
N GLN A 772 22.72 14.96 -16.43
CA GLN A 772 22.06 16.11 -17.06
C GLN A 772 23.04 16.87 -17.97
N HIS A 773 24.26 17.13 -17.49
CA HIS A 773 25.31 17.78 -18.27
C HIS A 773 25.69 16.95 -19.51
N ALA A 774 26.01 15.67 -19.33
CA ALA A 774 26.46 14.79 -20.42
C ALA A 774 25.39 14.59 -21.50
N SER A 775 24.12 14.55 -21.11
CA SER A 775 22.98 14.45 -22.04
C SER A 775 22.76 15.71 -22.87
N GLY A 776 23.13 16.89 -22.35
CA GLY A 776 23.04 18.18 -23.05
C GLY A 776 24.32 18.63 -23.76
N CYS A 777 25.48 18.07 -23.41
CA CYS A 777 26.78 18.55 -23.87
C CYS A 777 27.09 18.14 -25.32
N ARG A 778 27.19 19.11 -26.23
CA ARG A 778 27.57 18.90 -27.65
C ARG A 778 29.07 19.02 -27.93
N ASN A 779 29.87 19.52 -26.98
CA ASN A 779 31.32 19.63 -27.13
C ASN A 779 31.96 18.23 -27.14
N GLN A 780 32.69 17.91 -28.22
CA GLN A 780 33.42 16.64 -28.39
C GLN A 780 34.73 16.61 -27.58
N GLN A 781 35.29 17.77 -27.26
CA GLN A 781 36.46 17.95 -26.39
C GLN A 781 36.04 18.64 -25.09
N CYS A 782 34.98 18.12 -24.45
CA CYS A 782 34.57 18.62 -23.15
C CYS A 782 35.73 18.43 -22.15
N PRO A 783 36.15 19.49 -21.41
CA PRO A 783 37.26 19.39 -20.45
C PRO A 783 36.95 18.45 -19.28
N SER A 784 35.68 18.10 -19.05
CA SER A 784 35.29 17.10 -18.05
C SER A 784 35.47 15.68 -18.58
N ALA A 785 36.49 14.98 -18.10
CA ALA A 785 36.71 13.55 -18.39
C ALA A 785 35.51 12.66 -18.00
N ASN A 786 34.75 13.08 -16.97
CA ASN A 786 33.57 12.37 -16.51
C ASN A 786 32.36 12.52 -17.47
N CYS A 787 32.28 13.63 -18.21
CA CYS A 787 31.25 13.84 -19.23
C CYS A 787 31.38 12.80 -20.35
N ASN A 788 32.60 12.56 -20.83
CA ASN A 788 32.88 11.56 -21.87
C ASN A 788 32.60 10.13 -21.39
N LYS A 789 32.93 9.80 -20.13
CA LYS A 789 32.56 8.51 -19.52
C LYS A 789 31.04 8.31 -19.47
N MET A 790 30.30 9.33 -19.03
CA MET A 790 28.83 9.26 -18.96
C MET A 790 28.17 9.14 -20.34
N LYS A 791 28.69 9.84 -21.36
CA LYS A 791 28.24 9.68 -22.75
C LYS A 791 28.45 8.25 -23.27
N ASN A 792 29.60 7.65 -22.98
CA ASN A 792 29.88 6.26 -23.35
C ASN A 792 28.97 5.26 -22.64
N LEU A 793 28.65 5.52 -21.36
CA LEU A 793 27.67 4.73 -20.60
C LEU A 793 26.27 4.81 -21.23
N LEU A 794 25.79 6.01 -21.56
CA LEU A 794 24.51 6.20 -22.25
C LEU A 794 24.47 5.52 -23.62
N LYS A 795 25.58 5.60 -24.38
CA LYS A 795 25.74 4.92 -25.67
C LYS A 795 25.67 3.40 -25.51
N HIS A 796 26.34 2.85 -24.50
CA HIS A 796 26.24 1.43 -24.16
C HIS A 796 24.81 1.03 -23.82
N GLY A 797 24.11 1.81 -22.99
CA GLY A 797 22.71 1.54 -22.66
C GLY A 797 21.79 1.50 -23.89
N ALA A 798 22.08 2.29 -24.93
CA ALA A 798 21.33 2.32 -26.18
C ALA A 798 21.61 1.11 -27.09
N THR A 799 22.80 0.52 -27.04
CA THR A 799 23.22 -0.57 -27.96
C THR A 799 23.38 -1.93 -27.28
N CYS A 800 23.16 -2.02 -25.95
CA CYS A 800 23.33 -3.26 -25.20
C CYS A 800 22.21 -4.28 -25.49
N VAL A 801 22.59 -5.41 -26.08
CA VAL A 801 21.70 -6.55 -26.41
C VAL A 801 21.24 -7.36 -25.19
N THR A 802 22.00 -7.36 -24.09
CA THR A 802 21.66 -8.04 -22.82
C THR A 802 20.55 -7.36 -22.03
N ARG A 803 20.09 -6.18 -22.49
CA ARG A 803 19.13 -5.31 -21.79
C ARG A 803 17.69 -5.85 -21.78
N VAL A 804 17.30 -6.65 -22.77
CA VAL A 804 15.91 -7.11 -22.95
C VAL A 804 15.47 -8.15 -21.91
N GLN A 805 16.41 -8.69 -21.11
CA GLN A 805 16.21 -9.85 -20.22
C GLN A 805 16.64 -9.59 -18.76
N GLY A 806 16.70 -8.33 -18.32
CA GLY A 806 17.11 -7.98 -16.94
C GLY A 806 18.42 -7.19 -16.83
N GLY A 807 19.09 -6.91 -17.95
CA GLY A 807 20.19 -5.94 -18.06
C GLY A 807 21.53 -6.39 -17.50
N CYS A 808 22.62 -5.99 -18.17
CA CYS A 808 23.97 -6.07 -17.58
C CYS A 808 24.08 -5.08 -16.40
N ALA A 809 25.04 -5.29 -15.50
CA ALA A 809 25.23 -4.43 -14.31
C ALA A 809 25.36 -2.93 -14.66
N ILE A 810 25.96 -2.61 -15.81
CA ILE A 810 26.09 -1.24 -16.31
C ILE A 810 24.72 -0.66 -16.69
N CYS A 811 23.91 -1.43 -17.44
CA CYS A 811 22.56 -1.02 -17.83
C CYS A 811 21.62 -0.85 -16.62
N ARG A 812 21.71 -1.72 -15.61
CA ARG A 812 20.91 -1.60 -14.37
C ARG A 812 21.19 -0.30 -13.64
N ARG A 813 22.48 0.06 -13.48
CA ARG A 813 22.91 1.32 -12.83
C ARG A 813 22.45 2.56 -13.59
N ILE A 814 22.57 2.56 -14.92
CA ILE A 814 22.12 3.68 -15.75
C ILE A 814 20.59 3.81 -15.67
N TRP A 815 19.86 2.69 -15.71
CA TRP A 815 18.39 2.72 -15.66
C TRP A 815 17.85 3.29 -14.35
N ALA A 816 18.44 2.90 -13.22
CA ALA A 816 18.12 3.49 -11.92
C ALA A 816 18.33 5.01 -11.92
N LEU A 817 19.45 5.50 -12.47
CA LEU A 817 19.71 6.94 -12.60
C LEU A 817 18.68 7.64 -13.51
N LEU A 818 18.28 7.01 -14.62
CA LEU A 818 17.26 7.57 -15.51
C LEU A 818 15.86 7.63 -14.86
N GLN A 819 15.49 6.64 -14.06
CA GLN A 819 14.22 6.60 -13.32
C GLN A 819 14.13 7.70 -12.26
N ILE A 820 15.18 7.87 -11.44
CA ILE A 820 15.27 8.96 -10.46
C ILE A 820 15.11 10.31 -11.16
N HIS A 821 15.85 10.51 -12.27
CA HIS A 821 15.75 11.73 -13.04
C HIS A 821 14.32 11.97 -13.59
N ALA A 822 13.68 10.95 -14.17
CA ALA A 822 12.36 11.10 -14.78
C ALA A 822 11.28 11.55 -13.77
N ARG A 823 11.36 11.08 -12.51
CA ARG A 823 10.44 11.48 -11.43
C ARG A 823 10.65 12.93 -10.99
N GLN A 824 11.90 13.38 -10.91
CA GLN A 824 12.25 14.73 -10.45
C GLN A 824 12.22 15.78 -11.57
N CYS A 825 12.31 15.35 -12.83
CA CYS A 825 12.42 16.25 -13.96
C CYS A 825 11.09 16.93 -14.26
N ARG A 826 11.06 18.27 -14.25
CA ARG A 826 9.89 19.08 -14.64
C ARG A 826 9.93 19.61 -16.08
N ARG A 827 10.98 19.29 -16.85
CA ARG A 827 11.12 19.74 -18.24
C ARG A 827 10.33 18.84 -19.19
N ASP A 828 9.49 19.43 -20.04
CA ASP A 828 8.74 18.71 -21.09
C ASP A 828 9.66 18.21 -22.20
N ALA A 829 10.57 19.07 -22.66
CA ALA A 829 11.62 18.72 -23.62
C ALA A 829 12.95 18.41 -22.91
N CYS A 830 12.98 17.36 -22.10
CA CYS A 830 14.22 16.95 -21.42
C CYS A 830 15.20 16.26 -22.39
N MET A 831 16.47 16.70 -22.34
CA MET A 831 17.56 16.13 -23.15
C MET A 831 18.07 14.78 -22.62
N VAL A 832 17.73 14.42 -21.36
CA VAL A 832 18.14 13.14 -20.77
C VAL A 832 17.41 12.00 -21.50
N PRO A 833 18.14 11.01 -22.06
CA PRO A 833 17.55 9.91 -22.81
C PRO A 833 16.46 9.19 -22.01
N LYS A 834 15.38 8.78 -22.66
CA LYS A 834 14.27 7.99 -22.06
C LYS A 834 13.49 8.68 -20.93
N CYS A 835 13.85 9.91 -20.53
CA CYS A 835 13.10 10.67 -19.51
C CYS A 835 11.61 10.81 -19.89
N ARG A 836 11.31 11.15 -21.16
CA ARG A 836 9.93 11.23 -21.66
C ARG A 836 9.17 9.90 -21.55
N GLN A 837 9.77 8.81 -22.01
CA GLN A 837 9.17 7.46 -21.94
C GLN A 837 8.91 7.03 -20.49
N LEU A 838 9.87 7.26 -19.59
CA LEU A 838 9.71 6.96 -18.16
C LEU A 838 8.62 7.81 -17.51
N LYS A 839 8.49 9.09 -17.87
CA LYS A 839 7.38 9.95 -17.45
C LYS A 839 6.03 9.47 -17.97
N GLU A 840 5.98 8.94 -19.19
CA GLU A 840 4.78 8.31 -19.74
C GLU A 840 4.43 7.05 -18.93
N GLN A 841 5.41 6.26 -18.49
CA GLN A 841 5.18 5.06 -17.66
C GLN A 841 4.59 5.40 -16.30
N LEU A 842 5.12 6.42 -15.65
CA LEU A 842 4.57 6.94 -14.41
C LEU A 842 3.14 7.46 -14.59
N ARG A 843 2.85 8.14 -15.73
CA ARG A 843 1.50 8.60 -16.07
C ARG A 843 0.53 7.44 -16.31
N ALA A 844 0.95 6.35 -16.96
CA ALA A 844 0.09 5.18 -17.18
C ALA A 844 -0.28 4.47 -15.86
N LEU A 845 0.69 4.31 -14.95
CA LEU A 845 0.43 3.81 -13.59
C LEU A 845 -0.55 4.72 -12.83
N ALA A 846 -0.37 6.04 -12.92
CA ALA A 846 -1.30 7.01 -12.32
C ALA A 846 -2.72 6.93 -12.94
N GLN A 847 -2.85 6.68 -14.24
CA GLN A 847 -4.14 6.46 -14.90
C GLN A 847 -4.85 5.19 -14.41
N GLN A 848 -4.12 4.09 -14.25
CA GLN A 848 -4.68 2.84 -13.70
C GLN A 848 -5.20 3.05 -12.28
N GLN A 849 -4.42 3.75 -11.45
CA GLN A 849 -4.83 4.17 -10.10
C GLN A 849 -6.09 5.06 -10.15
N ALA A 850 -6.12 6.07 -11.02
CA ALA A 850 -7.26 6.97 -11.16
C ALA A 850 -8.56 6.26 -11.61
N GLN A 851 -8.45 5.22 -12.44
CA GLN A 851 -9.61 4.40 -12.83
C GLN A 851 -10.19 3.63 -11.64
N MET A 852 -9.35 3.11 -10.76
CA MET A 852 -9.81 2.44 -9.53
C MET A 852 -10.50 3.43 -8.59
N ASP A 853 -9.95 4.63 -8.45
CA ASP A 853 -10.53 5.68 -7.61
C ASP A 853 -11.89 6.15 -8.14
N GLU A 854 -12.04 6.24 -9.46
CA GLU A 854 -13.33 6.51 -10.09
C GLU A 854 -14.37 5.42 -9.81
N ARG A 855 -13.98 4.15 -9.76
CA ARG A 855 -14.91 3.06 -9.40
C ARG A 855 -15.38 3.18 -7.96
N ARG A 856 -14.48 3.52 -7.03
CA ARG A 856 -14.83 3.77 -5.62
C ARG A 856 -15.85 4.90 -5.50
N ARG A 857 -15.61 6.02 -6.19
CA ARG A 857 -16.56 7.14 -6.26
C ARG A 857 -17.91 6.70 -6.82
N ALA A 858 -17.91 6.00 -7.95
CA ALA A 858 -19.13 5.52 -8.57
C ALA A 858 -19.93 4.57 -7.67
N ALA A 859 -19.25 3.70 -6.92
CA ALA A 859 -19.86 2.81 -5.94
C ALA A 859 -20.48 3.57 -4.77
N MET A 860 -19.77 4.56 -4.22
CA MET A 860 -20.28 5.45 -3.18
C MET A 860 -21.52 6.22 -3.67
N ASN A 861 -21.46 6.82 -4.86
CA ASN A 861 -22.61 7.49 -5.49
C ASN A 861 -23.79 6.54 -5.71
N ALA A 862 -23.55 5.26 -5.99
CA ALA A 862 -24.61 4.27 -6.14
C ALA A 862 -25.22 3.84 -4.79
N ALA A 863 -24.42 3.75 -3.72
CA ALA A 863 -24.89 3.42 -2.38
C ALA A 863 -25.84 4.52 -1.84
N TYR A 864 -25.38 5.77 -1.84
CA TYR A 864 -26.17 6.89 -1.31
C TYR A 864 -27.42 7.21 -2.15
N ARG A 865 -27.39 6.97 -3.48
CA ARG A 865 -28.62 7.07 -4.30
C ARG A 865 -29.69 6.04 -3.90
N ARG A 866 -29.28 4.84 -3.51
CA ARG A 866 -30.22 3.78 -3.06
C ARG A 866 -30.81 4.10 -1.69
N GLU A 867 -30.02 4.69 -0.80
CA GLU A 867 -30.47 5.09 0.54
C GLU A 867 -31.43 6.28 0.49
N GLY A 868 -31.10 7.32 -0.31
CA GLY A 868 -32.02 8.45 -0.54
C GLY A 868 -33.35 8.04 -1.17
N SER A 869 -33.35 7.00 -2.03
CA SER A 869 -34.59 6.44 -2.59
C SER A 869 -35.42 5.65 -1.58
N LYS A 870 -34.79 5.09 -0.52
CA LYS A 870 -35.49 4.38 0.57
C LYS A 870 -36.05 5.32 1.62
N ALA A 871 -35.46 6.50 1.80
CA ALA A 871 -35.98 7.53 2.70
C ALA A 871 -37.15 8.33 2.10
N ALA A 872 -37.37 8.24 0.78
CA ALA A 872 -38.42 8.91 0.04
C ALA A 872 -39.67 8.05 -0.23
N VAL A 873 -39.70 6.81 0.27
CA VAL A 873 -40.83 5.86 0.26
C VAL A 873 -41.23 5.62 1.71
#